data_AF-A0AAP6REZ1-F1
#
_entry.id   AF-A0AAP6REZ1-F1
#
_cell.length_a   1.000
_cell.length_b   1.000
_cell.length_c   1.000
_cell.angle_alpha   90.00
_cell.angle_beta   90.00
_cell.angle_gamma   90.00
#
_symmetry.space_group_name_H-M   'P 1'
#
loop_
_entity.id
_entity.type
_entity.pdbx_description
1 polymer ?
#
loop_
_entity_poly.entity_id
_entity_poly.type
_entity_poly.pdbx_seq_one_letter_code
_entity_poly.pdbx_strand_id
1 'polypeptide(L)'
;MINPIYIYEKVPNDLSENGISLLDWADAPEITRSLNSEYSFYGNYSLVGKNNNQIKKGYYLKAMVSDGSWQYFRIKSVDKNLHSISIKALHIGYEANRNFIQMAYTANGTGKQIMENLKSNLAFKQPFIYESNINTRHQFTAKEVNPISAIIGQNNGNENLTGVTSGELDMDNYRLMLKDRIGEDNGFRIDLGVNLESIKETVDDLNIFNSLYLIGGTPDDVNYNEDQEPVTFAFLETKGVNDENRRITSRTNSECKTIEELKKWGQSLFDKERIHEPKVTHEINMVTLENTIEYQKLYGKMMKLNFGDTVYCDIEYNGITGVKERVTECTWLPTLGKYKNIVLGNEIKSYTDSVNTAVNQITKKLEVKSEDLQNAIVNATQWITGTKGGYVRFRPKDAPEEILIMDRPNANDAKKVWRWNLGGLGYSNNGVNGPFETAITQDGSIVANFITAGILTGILVQGVALKTLDDKDFQVVMEGGKVSFERKRVSTGLNDVHGELFGDIKATYDGSGKNANGFAVRQKPGYIFSINTISKNNDVQSVPIIQIPADAHPDNRKVNSYASWTHDGKFSVSGKTTLKSEMDISGILTGTIAKFDKIYIGGKEVIPGQNGGGGSGAGTGGYPPEVTSDADKFAWDLWSYLLANGYSKAAAAGILGNVQGEVGSSMNPDTEQIGGPAYGWVQWDGSAYPLVGAPTWDGREYVQRLIAAAGIKQDYRTSLAQAQLINWCMFNGQWLGQVSPLTVDEFKVVSSPKTAAYAFELNFERPAAAHPERQTYAQTWYDKFKDLKASTATGKAGIEHLEALMGKWLGNGQCYAVPAEYSGFMGGCGLGAGTIYGLSHVIGDTSAAADIGEAYDWNAVGWKVISNPTYKDLVVGAIVNIRRGGQWGTGWTVDPAYGHTGVIYGLENGRIQTIEQNAEQGQIVAKYDRLYFDGSIQSIVIPPK
;
A
#
# COMPACT_ATOMS: atom_id res chain seq x y z
N MET A 1 17.54 14.24 12.90
CA MET A 1 17.53 14.31 14.38
C MET A 1 16.13 14.73 14.80
N ILE A 2 15.55 14.09 15.82
CA ILE A 2 14.25 14.51 16.38
C ILE A 2 14.56 15.49 17.51
N ASN A 3 14.04 16.72 17.44
CA ASN A 3 14.22 17.68 18.53
C ASN A 3 13.22 17.36 19.65
N PRO A 4 13.68 17.07 20.88
CA PRO A 4 12.78 16.75 21.98
C PRO A 4 12.01 18.00 22.43
N ILE A 5 10.78 17.78 22.90
CA ILE A 5 10.01 18.78 23.65
C ILE A 5 10.10 18.41 25.12
N TYR A 6 10.33 19.39 25.99
CA TYR A 6 10.47 19.17 27.42
C TYR A 6 9.29 19.73 28.19
N ILE A 7 8.86 19.04 29.23
CA ILE A 7 7.82 19.49 30.16
C ILE A 7 8.40 19.82 31.54
N TYR A 8 7.84 20.85 32.18
CA TYR A 8 8.23 21.35 33.49
C TYR A 8 6.99 21.70 34.31
N GLU A 9 7.05 21.43 35.62
CA GLU A 9 6.04 21.95 36.55
C GLU A 9 6.19 23.47 36.74
N LYS A 10 7.42 23.97 36.76
CA LYS A 10 7.79 25.38 36.84
C LYS A 10 8.95 25.66 35.90
N VAL A 11 8.98 26.85 35.31
CA VAL A 11 10.10 27.29 34.46
C VAL A 11 11.38 27.35 35.32
N PRO A 12 12.50 26.74 34.89
CA PRO A 12 13.76 26.78 35.62
C PRO A 12 14.33 28.21 35.68
N ASN A 13 15.17 28.49 36.68
CA ASN A 13 15.88 29.76 36.77
C ASN A 13 16.91 29.92 35.63
N ASP A 14 17.58 28.82 35.29
CA ASP A 14 18.42 28.71 34.09
C ASP A 14 17.60 28.10 32.96
N LEU A 15 17.26 28.94 31.96
CA LEU A 15 16.45 28.52 30.81
C LEU A 15 17.14 27.49 29.92
N SER A 16 18.46 27.28 30.07
CA SER A 16 19.21 26.24 29.37
C SER A 16 18.93 24.84 29.90
N GLU A 17 18.48 24.69 31.15
CA GLU A 17 18.14 23.41 31.76
C GLU A 17 17.06 22.69 30.96
N ASN A 18 17.20 21.36 30.83
CA ASN A 18 16.25 20.49 30.15
C ASN A 18 15.38 19.74 31.16
N GLY A 19 14.07 19.74 30.91
CA GLY A 19 13.06 19.10 31.73
C GLY A 19 12.82 17.65 31.32
N ILE A 20 11.64 17.14 31.64
CA ILE A 20 11.26 15.77 31.28
C ILE A 20 10.93 15.75 29.78
N SER A 21 11.54 14.85 29.01
CA SER A 21 11.28 14.77 27.57
C SER A 21 9.92 14.12 27.27
N LEU A 22 9.17 14.71 26.34
CA LEU A 22 7.97 14.15 25.74
C LEU A 22 8.35 13.64 24.35
N LEU A 23 8.48 12.32 24.20
CA LEU A 23 8.88 11.68 22.94
C LEU A 23 7.73 10.96 22.23
N ASP A 24 6.76 10.44 22.98
CA ASP A 24 5.68 9.59 22.48
C ASP A 24 4.48 10.39 21.95
N TRP A 25 4.72 11.25 20.97
CA TRP A 25 3.67 12.02 20.30
C TRP A 25 2.85 11.12 19.37
N ALA A 26 1.52 11.28 19.38
CA ALA A 26 0.61 10.58 18.47
C ALA A 26 0.61 11.22 17.07
N ASP A 27 0.83 12.53 17.00
CA ASP A 27 1.06 13.32 15.79
C ASP A 27 2.19 14.33 16.03
N ALA A 28 2.81 14.80 14.94
CA ALA A 28 3.87 15.80 15.06
C ALA A 28 3.29 17.10 15.69
N PRO A 29 3.77 17.52 16.87
CA PRO A 29 3.29 18.73 17.52
C PRO A 29 3.63 19.97 16.68
N GLU A 30 2.86 21.03 16.91
CA GLU A 30 2.80 22.22 16.06
C GLU A 30 2.95 23.48 16.92
N ILE A 31 3.73 24.43 16.43
CA ILE A 31 3.82 25.79 16.97
C ILE A 31 3.25 26.74 15.92
N THR A 32 2.17 27.43 16.24
CA THR A 32 1.59 28.46 15.37
C THR A 32 2.02 29.83 15.85
N ARG A 33 2.51 30.66 14.92
CA ARG A 33 2.91 32.05 15.18
C ARG A 33 2.35 32.96 14.10
N SER A 34 1.69 34.05 14.50
CA SER A 34 1.12 35.08 13.62
C SER A 34 1.50 36.47 14.10
N LEU A 35 1.76 37.40 13.17
CA LEU A 35 2.20 38.76 13.52
C LEU A 35 1.15 39.46 14.38
N ASN A 36 1.59 40.03 15.49
CA ASN A 36 0.75 40.73 16.47
C ASN A 36 -0.52 39.97 16.86
N SER A 37 -0.50 38.63 16.84
CA SER A 37 -1.69 37.82 17.11
C SER A 37 -1.38 36.56 17.91
N GLU A 38 -1.39 35.38 17.29
CA GLU A 38 -1.23 34.08 17.97
C GLU A 38 0.25 33.70 18.15
N TYR A 39 0.60 33.16 19.32
CA TYR A 39 1.83 32.41 19.52
C TYR A 39 1.56 31.22 20.45
N SER A 40 1.29 30.07 19.85
CA SER A 40 0.72 28.90 20.55
C SER A 40 1.47 27.61 20.21
N PHE A 41 1.27 26.62 21.07
CA PHE A 41 1.70 25.25 20.88
C PHE A 41 0.49 24.32 20.96
N TYR A 42 0.41 23.40 20.02
CA TYR A 42 -0.57 22.32 19.98
C TYR A 42 0.13 20.98 19.77
N GLY A 43 -0.36 19.92 20.42
CA GLY A 43 0.09 18.57 20.07
C GLY A 43 -0.71 17.50 20.79
N ASN A 44 -0.82 16.33 20.16
CA ASN A 44 -1.45 15.18 20.80
C ASN A 44 -0.37 14.20 21.28
N TYR A 45 -0.29 14.03 22.59
CA TYR A 45 0.60 13.06 23.20
C TYR A 45 -0.12 11.72 23.37
N SER A 46 0.54 10.60 23.09
CA SER A 46 -0.06 9.27 23.17
C SER A 46 -0.53 8.94 24.58
N LEU A 47 -1.72 8.34 24.72
CA LEU A 47 -2.25 7.94 26.03
C LEU A 47 -1.41 6.80 26.65
N VAL A 48 -0.72 5.99 25.84
CA VAL A 48 0.23 4.96 26.29
C VAL A 48 1.67 5.46 26.38
N GLY A 49 1.90 6.77 26.16
CA GLY A 49 3.23 7.38 26.24
C GLY A 49 3.80 7.40 27.67
N LYS A 50 5.12 7.25 27.78
CA LYS A 50 5.83 7.04 29.05
C LYS A 50 5.58 8.15 30.08
N ASN A 51 5.49 9.39 29.62
CA ASN A 51 5.39 10.58 30.47
C ASN A 51 3.99 11.22 30.45
N ASN A 52 2.95 10.44 30.11
CA ASN A 52 1.57 10.91 30.01
C ASN A 52 1.06 11.58 31.31
N ASN A 53 1.58 11.15 32.46
CA ASN A 53 1.18 11.57 33.80
C ASN A 53 1.76 12.94 34.19
N GLN A 54 2.77 13.41 33.46
CA GLN A 54 3.38 14.73 33.64
C GLN A 54 2.56 15.84 32.97
N ILE A 55 1.67 15.50 32.02
CA ILE A 55 0.92 16.47 31.24
C ILE A 55 -0.28 16.97 32.06
N LYS A 56 -0.14 18.19 32.58
CA LYS A 56 -1.17 18.83 33.42
C LYS A 56 -1.36 20.28 33.01
N LYS A 57 -2.60 20.76 33.11
CA LYS A 57 -2.92 22.19 32.95
C LYS A 57 -2.07 23.02 33.93
N GLY A 58 -1.49 24.11 33.43
CA GLY A 58 -0.65 25.03 34.19
C GLY A 58 0.85 24.73 34.14
N TYR A 59 1.26 23.54 33.70
CA TYR A 59 2.67 23.17 33.47
C TYR A 59 3.21 23.88 32.22
N TYR A 60 4.51 23.77 31.97
CA TYR A 60 5.22 24.47 30.91
C TYR A 60 5.88 23.48 29.95
N LEU A 61 5.87 23.80 28.67
CA LEU A 61 6.59 23.11 27.62
C LEU A 61 7.76 24.00 27.16
N LYS A 62 8.90 23.40 26.81
CA LYS A 62 10.02 24.04 26.12
C LYS A 62 10.18 23.35 24.76
N ALA A 63 10.06 24.14 23.70
CA ALA A 63 10.13 23.65 22.32
C ALA A 63 10.97 24.59 21.47
N MET A 64 11.67 24.04 20.48
CA MET A 64 12.51 24.82 19.57
C MET A 64 11.68 25.41 18.43
N VAL A 65 11.85 26.69 18.16
CA VAL A 65 11.10 27.42 17.11
C VAL A 65 11.97 27.60 15.86
N SER A 66 11.42 28.21 14.81
CA SER A 66 12.03 28.20 13.47
C SER A 66 13.39 28.91 13.37
N ASP A 67 13.65 29.89 14.23
CA ASP A 67 14.95 30.58 14.32
C ASP A 67 16.03 29.77 15.08
N GLY A 68 15.68 28.59 15.59
CA GLY A 68 16.55 27.71 16.38
C GLY A 68 16.62 28.04 17.87
N SER A 69 15.93 29.08 18.34
CA SER A 69 15.81 29.39 19.77
C SER A 69 14.84 28.46 20.49
N TRP A 70 15.01 28.31 21.80
CA TRP A 70 14.10 27.56 22.66
C TRP A 70 13.11 28.49 23.33
N GLN A 71 11.82 28.21 23.16
CA GLN A 71 10.74 29.01 23.70
C GLN A 71 9.87 28.21 24.67
N TYR A 72 9.38 28.88 25.70
CA TYR A 72 8.51 28.28 26.71
C TYR A 72 7.02 28.57 26.44
N PHE A 73 6.18 27.57 26.65
CA PHE A 73 4.73 27.63 26.45
C PHE A 73 4.01 27.10 27.69
N ARG A 74 3.05 27.84 28.23
CA ARG A 74 2.25 27.40 29.39
C ARG A 74 0.99 26.67 28.93
N ILE A 75 0.79 25.46 29.42
CA ILE A 75 -0.37 24.61 29.12
C ILE A 75 -1.64 25.25 29.69
N LYS A 76 -2.58 25.59 28.81
CA LYS A 76 -3.88 26.19 29.13
C LYS A 76 -5.02 25.17 29.14
N SER A 77 -4.96 24.16 28.25
CA SER A 77 -5.92 23.04 28.20
C SER A 77 -5.21 21.71 28.05
N VAL A 78 -5.80 20.67 28.64
CA VAL A 78 -5.43 19.27 28.50
C VAL A 78 -6.72 18.48 28.35
N ASP A 79 -6.96 17.95 27.16
CA ASP A 79 -8.17 17.21 26.81
C ASP A 79 -7.80 15.76 26.50
N LYS A 80 -8.44 14.77 27.14
CA LYS A 80 -8.12 13.35 26.95
C LYS A 80 -9.23 12.65 26.18
N ASN A 81 -8.85 11.82 25.20
CA ASN A 81 -9.74 10.89 24.52
C ASN A 81 -9.23 9.44 24.69
N LEU A 82 -9.85 8.47 24.01
CA LEU A 82 -9.50 7.05 24.12
C LEU A 82 -8.07 6.70 23.65
N HIS A 83 -7.42 7.57 22.87
CA HIS A 83 -6.15 7.31 22.20
C HIS A 83 -5.04 8.30 22.57
N SER A 84 -5.38 9.56 22.89
CA SER A 84 -4.40 10.64 23.09
C SER A 84 -4.81 11.68 24.13
N ILE A 85 -3.82 12.49 24.51
CA ILE A 85 -3.92 13.67 25.36
C ILE A 85 -3.62 14.89 24.49
N SER A 86 -4.63 15.68 24.14
CA SER A 86 -4.49 16.93 23.41
C SER A 86 -4.00 18.04 24.34
N ILE A 87 -2.89 18.68 23.98
CA ILE A 87 -2.25 19.73 24.76
C ILE A 87 -2.39 21.05 24.00
N LYS A 88 -2.97 22.06 24.66
CA LYS A 88 -3.03 23.44 24.14
C LYS A 88 -2.25 24.34 25.08
N ALA A 89 -1.22 24.99 24.57
CA ALA A 89 -0.35 25.89 25.34
C ALA A 89 -0.15 27.22 24.62
N LEU A 90 0.07 28.29 25.38
CA LEU A 90 0.36 29.63 24.86
C LEU A 90 1.78 30.03 25.23
N HIS A 91 2.44 30.81 24.38
CA HIS A 91 3.77 31.32 24.67
C HIS A 91 3.83 32.01 26.05
N ILE A 92 4.93 31.85 26.77
CA ILE A 92 5.05 32.38 28.14
C ILE A 92 4.90 33.90 28.21
N GLY A 93 5.18 34.62 27.12
CA GLY A 93 4.95 36.08 27.00
C GLY A 93 3.53 36.51 27.39
N TYR A 94 2.51 35.68 27.11
CA TYR A 94 1.13 35.96 27.53
C TYR A 94 0.92 35.89 29.05
N GLU A 95 1.85 35.34 29.82
CA GLU A 95 1.78 35.38 31.30
C GLU A 95 1.96 36.79 31.85
N ALA A 96 2.48 37.74 31.06
CA ALA A 96 2.46 39.16 31.43
C ALA A 96 1.03 39.69 31.62
N ASN A 97 0.02 39.06 31.00
CA ASN A 97 -1.40 39.36 31.22
C ASN A 97 -1.93 38.89 32.59
N ARG A 98 -1.14 38.19 33.40
CA ARG A 98 -1.50 37.93 34.81
C ARG A 98 -1.28 39.14 35.71
N ASN A 99 -0.98 40.27 35.10
CA ASN A 99 -0.85 41.58 35.71
C ASN A 99 -1.84 42.55 35.06
N PHE A 100 -1.91 43.77 35.56
CA PHE A 100 -2.88 44.75 35.12
C PHE A 100 -2.26 46.15 35.13
N ILE A 101 -2.69 46.99 34.19
CA ILE A 101 -2.35 48.40 34.10
C ILE A 101 -3.62 49.18 34.37
N GLN A 102 -3.68 49.85 35.51
CA GLN A 102 -4.82 50.71 35.86
C GLN A 102 -4.85 51.93 34.95
N MET A 103 -3.71 52.63 34.85
CA MET A 103 -3.51 53.77 33.97
C MET A 103 -2.02 53.94 33.68
N ALA A 104 -1.65 54.04 32.42
CA ALA A 104 -0.34 54.51 31.98
C ALA A 104 -0.56 55.47 30.81
N TYR A 105 -0.13 56.71 30.97
CA TYR A 105 -0.26 57.74 29.95
C TYR A 105 1.12 58.24 29.54
N THR A 106 1.34 58.30 28.24
CA THR A 106 2.52 58.91 27.62
C THR A 106 2.02 59.96 26.64
N ALA A 107 2.26 61.25 26.91
CA ALA A 107 1.83 62.33 26.03
C ALA A 107 2.61 62.35 24.71
N ASN A 108 3.92 62.08 24.76
CA ASN A 108 4.80 62.08 23.59
C ASN A 108 6.10 61.30 23.87
N GLY A 109 6.14 60.00 23.55
CA GLY A 109 7.28 59.13 23.89
C GLY A 109 7.69 58.21 22.76
N THR A 110 8.97 57.83 22.71
CA THR A 110 9.43 56.75 21.82
C THR A 110 8.90 55.40 22.28
N GLY A 111 8.95 54.37 21.44
CA GLY A 111 8.51 53.02 21.83
C GLY A 111 9.21 52.52 23.09
N LYS A 112 10.49 52.86 23.29
CA LYS A 112 11.24 52.54 24.51
C LYS A 112 10.64 53.21 25.74
N GLN A 113 10.36 54.52 25.66
CA GLN A 113 9.77 55.28 26.75
C GLN A 113 8.37 54.77 27.10
N ILE A 114 7.57 54.43 26.09
CA ILE A 114 6.21 53.90 26.29
C ILE A 114 6.28 52.52 26.96
N MET A 115 7.12 51.60 26.45
CA MET A 115 7.30 50.26 27.02
C MET A 115 7.82 50.30 28.48
N GLU A 116 8.76 51.21 28.78
CA GLU A 116 9.22 51.47 30.15
C GLU A 116 8.10 52.03 31.06
N ASN A 117 7.26 52.92 30.52
CA ASN A 117 6.11 53.47 31.24
C ASN A 117 5.05 52.41 31.54
N LEU A 118 4.76 51.51 30.58
CA LEU A 118 3.86 50.38 30.80
C LEU A 118 4.39 49.47 31.91
N LYS A 119 5.69 49.14 31.88
CA LYS A 119 6.34 48.34 32.93
C LYS A 119 6.28 49.01 34.31
N SER A 120 6.46 50.33 34.36
CA SER A 120 6.47 51.09 35.61
C SER A 120 5.09 51.21 36.26
N ASN A 121 4.01 51.11 35.47
CA ASN A 121 2.62 51.21 35.92
C ASN A 121 1.90 49.85 36.05
N LEU A 122 2.66 48.76 36.12
CA LEU A 122 2.11 47.45 36.44
C LEU A 122 1.65 47.39 37.90
N ALA A 123 0.46 46.82 38.13
CA ALA A 123 -0.08 46.66 39.48
C ALA A 123 0.80 45.77 40.39
N PHE A 124 1.50 44.80 39.81
CA PHE A 124 2.37 43.86 40.54
C PHE A 124 3.76 43.74 39.90
N LYS A 125 4.76 43.29 40.69
CA LYS A 125 6.09 42.97 40.14
C LYS A 125 6.03 41.67 39.32
N GLN A 126 6.72 41.64 38.18
CA GLN A 126 6.82 40.47 37.32
C GLN A 126 8.20 40.39 36.63
N PRO A 127 8.63 39.21 36.16
CA PRO A 127 9.98 39.01 35.60
C PRO A 127 10.16 39.55 34.18
N PHE A 128 9.10 40.04 33.54
CA PHE A 128 9.14 40.45 32.14
C PHE A 128 9.95 41.73 31.91
N ILE A 129 10.72 41.73 30.83
CA ILE A 129 11.49 42.86 30.31
C ILE A 129 10.70 43.47 29.15
N TYR A 130 10.55 44.79 29.16
CA TYR A 130 9.80 45.56 28.18
C TYR A 130 10.80 46.45 27.44
N GLU A 131 10.97 46.22 26.15
CA GLU A 131 11.96 46.92 25.32
C GLU A 131 11.36 47.32 23.98
N SER A 132 12.03 48.24 23.28
CA SER A 132 11.64 48.63 21.92
C SER A 132 12.82 49.23 21.15
N ASN A 133 12.81 49.07 19.83
CA ASN A 133 13.69 49.78 18.90
C ASN A 133 12.96 50.89 18.11
N ILE A 134 11.68 51.16 18.41
CA ILE A 134 10.88 52.19 17.73
C ILE A 134 11.29 53.58 18.21
N ASN A 135 11.83 54.38 17.29
CA ASN A 135 12.33 55.72 17.56
C ASN A 135 11.30 56.83 17.28
N THR A 136 10.23 56.53 16.54
CA THR A 136 9.11 57.48 16.36
C THR A 136 8.40 57.73 17.68
N ARG A 137 7.91 58.95 17.86
CA ARG A 137 7.25 59.36 19.09
C ARG A 137 5.74 59.36 18.92
N HIS A 138 5.04 58.89 19.94
CA HIS A 138 3.60 58.71 19.93
C HIS A 138 2.98 59.10 21.28
N GLN A 139 1.72 59.51 21.23
CA GLN A 139 0.86 59.52 22.41
C GLN A 139 0.31 58.10 22.62
N PHE A 140 0.30 57.61 23.86
CA PHE A 140 -0.26 56.31 24.17
C PHE A 140 -0.89 56.26 25.56
N THR A 141 -2.08 55.68 25.65
CA THR A 141 -2.81 55.47 26.90
C THR A 141 -3.11 53.99 27.04
N ALA A 142 -2.63 53.34 28.10
CA ALA A 142 -3.12 52.03 28.53
C ALA A 142 -4.00 52.21 29.76
N LYS A 143 -5.29 51.85 29.67
CA LYS A 143 -6.26 52.07 30.75
C LYS A 143 -7.06 50.80 31.02
N GLU A 144 -7.07 50.37 32.28
CA GLU A 144 -7.84 49.22 32.75
C GLU A 144 -7.64 47.98 31.86
N VAL A 145 -6.38 47.65 31.59
CA VAL A 145 -6.01 46.68 30.55
C VAL A 145 -4.85 45.79 30.99
N ASN A 146 -4.81 44.56 30.47
CA ASN A 146 -3.68 43.66 30.65
C ASN A 146 -2.49 44.08 29.74
N PRO A 147 -1.23 43.84 30.15
CA PRO A 147 -0.07 44.38 29.41
C PRO A 147 0.05 43.98 27.93
N ILE A 148 -0.14 42.70 27.58
CA ILE A 148 -0.09 42.26 26.18
C ILE A 148 -1.32 42.77 25.41
N SER A 149 -2.47 42.84 26.07
CA SER A 149 -3.69 43.42 25.49
C SER A 149 -3.54 44.91 25.17
N ALA A 150 -2.81 45.66 26.00
CA ALA A 150 -2.44 47.04 25.69
C ALA A 150 -1.52 47.13 24.47
N ILE A 151 -0.62 46.16 24.27
CA ILE A 151 0.36 46.21 23.19
C ILE A 151 -0.25 45.78 21.86
N ILE A 152 -0.89 44.60 21.80
CA ILE A 152 -1.42 44.02 20.55
C ILE A 152 -2.93 43.79 20.54
N GLY A 153 -3.64 43.94 21.67
CA GLY A 153 -5.06 43.57 21.82
C GLY A 153 -6.05 44.73 21.93
N GLN A 154 -7.08 44.57 22.77
CA GLN A 154 -8.09 45.59 23.04
C GLN A 154 -7.66 46.42 24.25
N ASN A 155 -7.59 47.72 24.04
CA ASN A 155 -7.14 48.67 25.05
C ASN A 155 -8.31 49.49 25.60
N ASN A 156 -9.38 48.79 26.00
CA ASN A 156 -10.59 49.34 26.62
C ASN A 156 -11.13 50.60 25.88
N GLY A 157 -11.33 50.46 24.56
CA GLY A 157 -11.81 51.55 23.69
C GLY A 157 -10.71 52.46 23.12
N ASN A 158 -9.47 52.38 23.61
CA ASN A 158 -8.31 53.02 23.00
C ASN A 158 -7.65 52.09 21.97
N GLU A 159 -6.81 52.67 21.10
CA GLU A 159 -5.96 51.92 20.18
C GLU A 159 -4.84 51.19 20.95
N ASN A 160 -4.42 50.03 20.44
CA ASN A 160 -3.29 49.29 21.02
C ASN A 160 -1.95 49.82 20.51
N LEU A 161 -0.87 49.49 21.23
CA LEU A 161 0.44 50.08 20.98
C LEU A 161 0.96 49.78 19.57
N THR A 162 0.72 48.58 19.04
CA THR A 162 1.13 48.22 17.68
C THR A 162 0.36 48.96 16.61
N GLY A 163 -0.92 49.27 16.82
CA GLY A 163 -1.70 50.15 15.93
C GLY A 163 -1.12 51.55 15.89
N VAL A 164 -0.91 52.14 17.08
CA VAL A 164 -0.36 53.50 17.22
C VAL A 164 1.06 53.62 16.63
N THR A 165 1.92 52.66 16.92
CA THR A 165 3.33 52.73 16.52
C THR A 165 3.62 52.14 15.14
N SER A 166 2.65 51.43 14.55
CA SER A 166 2.87 50.50 13.42
C SER A 166 3.96 49.45 13.72
N GLY A 167 4.11 49.06 14.99
CA GLY A 167 5.14 48.12 15.46
C GLY A 167 4.69 46.66 15.46
N GLU A 168 5.65 45.77 15.72
CA GLU A 168 5.46 44.32 15.81
C GLU A 168 6.00 43.79 17.14
N LEU A 169 5.17 43.10 17.92
CA LEU A 169 5.58 42.54 19.22
C LEU A 169 6.30 41.20 19.04
N ASP A 170 7.58 41.18 19.35
CA ASP A 170 8.39 39.97 19.44
C ASP A 170 8.43 39.47 20.89
N MET A 171 8.07 38.19 21.08
CA MET A 171 8.11 37.53 22.39
C MET A 171 9.22 36.48 22.37
N ASP A 172 10.24 36.71 23.20
CA ASP A 172 11.31 35.74 23.45
C ASP A 172 11.36 35.46 24.95
N ASN A 173 10.71 34.36 25.35
CA ASN A 173 10.58 33.97 26.76
C ASN A 173 10.07 35.15 27.64
N TYR A 174 10.91 35.67 28.55
CA TYR A 174 10.56 36.79 29.44
C TYR A 174 10.84 38.18 28.83
N ARG A 175 11.34 38.24 27.59
CA ARG A 175 11.63 39.49 26.88
C ARG A 175 10.51 39.82 25.90
N LEU A 176 9.87 40.96 26.11
CA LEU A 176 8.83 41.52 25.25
C LEU A 176 9.43 42.72 24.52
N MET A 177 9.70 42.56 23.23
CA MET A 177 10.35 43.59 22.42
C MET A 177 9.38 44.11 21.36
N LEU A 178 9.00 45.39 21.47
CA LEU A 178 8.26 46.08 20.42
C LEU A 178 9.24 46.51 19.32
N LYS A 179 9.23 45.76 18.21
CA LYS A 179 10.09 46.00 17.05
C LYS A 179 9.38 46.90 16.02
N ASP A 180 10.16 47.63 15.24
CA ASP A 180 9.70 48.23 13.99
C ASP A 180 9.33 47.14 12.97
N ARG A 181 10.10 46.05 12.93
CA ARG A 181 9.88 44.90 12.04
C ARG A 181 10.48 43.62 12.63
N ILE A 182 9.75 42.51 12.53
CA ILE A 182 10.22 41.15 12.77
C ILE A 182 10.66 40.53 11.44
N GLY A 183 11.84 39.90 11.43
CA GLY A 183 12.42 39.28 10.25
C GLY A 183 13.07 40.28 9.28
N GLU A 184 13.81 39.75 8.32
CA GLU A 184 14.69 40.51 7.42
C GLU A 184 14.39 40.18 5.94
N ASP A 185 14.87 41.03 5.03
CA ASP A 185 14.88 40.71 3.59
C ASP A 185 16.21 40.07 3.22
N ASN A 186 16.30 38.75 3.42
CA ASN A 186 17.51 37.99 3.13
C ASN A 186 17.59 37.52 1.67
N GLY A 187 16.61 37.83 0.83
CA GLY A 187 16.54 37.31 -0.54
C GLY A 187 16.10 35.83 -0.64
N PHE A 188 15.42 35.30 0.38
CA PHE A 188 14.97 33.91 0.39
C PHE A 188 13.91 33.68 -0.70
N ARG A 189 14.10 32.64 -1.53
CA ARG A 189 13.19 32.31 -2.63
C ARG A 189 12.43 31.01 -2.36
N ILE A 190 11.15 31.00 -2.73
CA ILE A 190 10.33 29.79 -2.84
C ILE A 190 9.92 29.65 -4.31
N ASP A 191 10.47 28.67 -5.01
CA ASP A 191 10.29 28.50 -6.45
C ASP A 191 9.71 27.10 -6.77
N LEU A 192 8.82 27.06 -7.77
CA LEU A 192 8.20 25.83 -8.26
C LEU A 192 9.26 24.89 -8.86
N GLY A 193 9.22 23.61 -8.49
CA GLY A 193 10.21 22.62 -8.92
C GLY A 193 11.53 22.65 -8.13
N VAL A 194 11.65 23.55 -7.14
CA VAL A 194 12.81 23.64 -6.24
C VAL A 194 12.41 23.27 -4.81
N ASN A 195 11.72 24.18 -4.10
CA ASN A 195 11.35 24.02 -2.68
C ASN A 195 9.86 24.24 -2.41
N LEU A 196 9.07 24.63 -3.40
CA LEU A 196 7.61 24.78 -3.30
C LEU A 196 6.90 23.43 -3.49
N GLU A 197 6.10 23.01 -2.50
CA GLU A 197 5.26 21.80 -2.57
C GLU A 197 3.83 22.13 -3.02
N SER A 198 3.22 23.16 -2.44
CA SER A 198 1.91 23.65 -2.85
C SER A 198 1.76 25.13 -2.54
N ILE A 199 0.99 25.85 -3.35
CA ILE A 199 0.57 27.22 -3.10
C ILE A 199 -0.95 27.33 -3.28
N LYS A 200 -1.59 28.11 -2.41
CA LYS A 200 -2.98 28.54 -2.56
C LYS A 200 -3.03 30.06 -2.39
N GLU A 201 -3.43 30.76 -3.43
CA GLU A 201 -3.69 32.20 -3.40
C GLU A 201 -5.13 32.44 -2.94
N THR A 202 -5.31 33.44 -2.07
CA THR A 202 -6.62 33.99 -1.74
C THR A 202 -6.54 35.51 -1.89
N VAL A 203 -7.39 36.03 -2.77
CA VAL A 203 -7.51 37.46 -3.06
C VAL A 203 -8.82 37.96 -2.44
N ASP A 204 -8.74 38.92 -1.51
CA ASP A 204 -9.89 39.65 -0.98
C ASP A 204 -9.92 41.06 -1.59
N ASP A 205 -10.95 41.30 -2.40
CA ASP A 205 -11.19 42.56 -3.11
C ASP A 205 -12.39 43.36 -2.57
N LEU A 206 -12.98 42.92 -1.45
CA LEU A 206 -14.21 43.50 -0.90
C LEU A 206 -14.01 44.90 -0.32
N ASN A 207 -12.82 45.22 0.19
CA ASN A 207 -12.52 46.45 0.92
C ASN A 207 -11.38 47.27 0.30
N ILE A 208 -11.32 47.33 -1.03
CA ILE A 208 -10.34 48.15 -1.77
C ILE A 208 -10.91 49.56 -1.97
N PHE A 209 -10.19 50.57 -1.48
CA PHE A 209 -10.55 51.98 -1.64
C PHE A 209 -9.40 52.75 -2.26
N ASN A 210 -9.66 53.43 -3.38
CA ASN A 210 -8.68 54.26 -4.10
C ASN A 210 -8.96 55.76 -3.97
N SER A 211 -10.02 56.12 -3.24
CA SER A 211 -10.44 57.50 -2.97
C SER A 211 -10.93 57.62 -1.53
N LEU A 212 -10.37 58.58 -0.77
CA LEU A 212 -10.64 58.75 0.66
C LEU A 212 -11.24 60.11 0.97
N TYR A 213 -12.38 60.10 1.64
CA TYR A 213 -12.93 61.26 2.33
C TYR A 213 -12.39 61.32 3.76
N LEU A 214 -11.59 62.34 4.05
CA LEU A 214 -10.86 62.43 5.32
C LEU A 214 -11.54 63.43 6.26
N ILE A 215 -11.71 63.04 7.53
CA ILE A 215 -12.30 63.85 8.59
C ILE A 215 -11.30 63.96 9.74
N GLY A 216 -10.96 65.19 10.13
CA GLY A 216 -9.99 65.51 11.18
C GLY A 216 -10.62 65.81 12.53
N GLY A 217 -9.79 66.29 13.45
CA GLY A 217 -10.25 66.96 14.66
C GLY A 217 -10.72 68.38 14.38
N THR A 218 -11.44 68.96 15.34
CA THR A 218 -11.66 70.40 15.41
C THR A 218 -10.33 71.11 15.65
N PRO A 219 -9.98 72.20 14.93
CA PRO A 219 -8.77 72.97 15.17
C PRO A 219 -8.64 73.39 16.65
N ASP A 220 -7.40 73.68 17.09
CA ASP A 220 -7.20 74.22 18.43
C ASP A 220 -7.86 75.60 18.56
N ASP A 221 -8.58 75.76 19.66
CA ASP A 221 -9.64 76.73 19.90
C ASP A 221 -9.26 78.20 19.62
N VAL A 222 -9.98 78.85 18.69
CA VAL A 222 -9.88 80.31 18.46
C VAL A 222 -11.12 81.06 18.97
N ASN A 223 -12.22 80.37 19.31
CA ASN A 223 -13.45 81.01 19.79
C ASN A 223 -14.42 80.02 20.47
N TYR A 224 -14.65 80.21 21.78
CA TYR A 224 -15.42 79.32 22.67
C TYR A 224 -16.96 79.38 22.48
N ASN A 225 -17.46 80.28 21.62
CA ASN A 225 -18.90 80.58 21.48
C ASN A 225 -19.52 80.10 20.15
N GLU A 226 -18.78 79.38 19.31
CA GLU A 226 -19.28 78.86 18.04
C GLU A 226 -18.96 77.37 17.92
N ASP A 227 -19.90 76.60 17.36
CA ASP A 227 -19.67 75.19 17.01
C ASP A 227 -18.56 75.13 15.95
N GLN A 228 -17.43 74.51 16.29
CA GLN A 228 -16.31 74.35 15.36
C GLN A 228 -16.46 73.03 14.61
N GLU A 229 -16.52 73.13 13.28
CA GLU A 229 -16.56 71.96 12.41
C GLU A 229 -15.17 71.30 12.33
N PRO A 230 -15.10 69.95 12.29
CA PRO A 230 -13.85 69.24 12.09
C PRO A 230 -13.23 69.58 10.73
N VAL A 231 -11.89 69.57 10.66
CA VAL A 231 -11.20 69.80 9.39
C VAL A 231 -11.47 68.63 8.44
N THR A 232 -12.10 68.89 7.30
CA THR A 232 -12.35 67.85 6.27
C THR A 232 -11.47 68.04 5.04
N PHE A 233 -11.09 66.94 4.40
CA PHE A 233 -10.49 66.96 3.06
C PHE A 233 -11.28 66.01 2.14
N ALA A 234 -11.79 66.55 1.03
CA ALA A 234 -12.80 65.90 0.21
C ALA A 234 -12.38 64.54 -0.36
N PHE A 235 -11.45 64.48 -1.32
CA PHE A 235 -11.02 63.20 -1.88
C PHE A 235 -9.51 63.19 -2.07
N LEU A 236 -8.83 62.36 -1.29
CA LEU A 236 -7.45 61.96 -1.53
C LEU A 236 -7.44 60.70 -2.38
N GLU A 237 -6.84 60.75 -3.56
CA GLU A 237 -6.96 59.71 -4.57
C GLU A 237 -5.59 59.19 -5.02
N THR A 238 -5.52 57.90 -5.32
CA THR A 238 -4.34 57.32 -5.97
C THR A 238 -4.29 57.69 -7.45
N LYS A 239 -3.11 57.55 -8.07
CA LYS A 239 -2.90 57.92 -9.47
C LYS A 239 -3.73 57.02 -10.40
N GLY A 240 -4.53 57.62 -11.29
CA GLY A 240 -5.30 56.89 -12.32
C GLY A 240 -6.76 56.60 -11.94
N VAL A 241 -7.25 57.15 -10.84
CA VAL A 241 -8.68 57.12 -10.48
C VAL A 241 -9.51 57.90 -11.51
N ASN A 242 -10.60 57.29 -11.96
CA ASN A 242 -11.61 57.86 -12.85
C ASN A 242 -13.01 57.43 -12.38
N ASP A 243 -14.07 57.90 -13.03
CA ASP A 243 -15.44 57.65 -12.57
C ASP A 243 -15.87 56.18 -12.66
N GLU A 244 -15.24 55.37 -13.51
CA GLU A 244 -15.57 53.95 -13.68
C GLU A 244 -14.89 53.05 -12.65
N ASN A 245 -13.71 53.43 -12.13
CA ASN A 245 -12.92 52.62 -11.20
C ASN A 245 -12.93 53.11 -9.75
N ARG A 246 -13.63 54.23 -9.46
CA ARG A 246 -13.61 54.88 -8.14
C ARG A 246 -14.32 54.05 -7.07
N ARG A 247 -13.61 53.76 -5.98
CA ARG A 247 -14.13 53.12 -4.76
C ARG A 247 -13.82 54.01 -3.56
N ILE A 248 -14.87 54.60 -2.99
CA ILE A 248 -14.77 55.65 -1.97
C ILE A 248 -15.08 55.09 -0.57
N THR A 249 -14.28 55.45 0.42
CA THR A 249 -14.66 55.35 1.85
C THR A 249 -14.32 56.63 2.60
N SER A 250 -14.94 56.82 3.77
CA SER A 250 -14.51 57.84 4.72
C SER A 250 -13.53 57.27 5.77
N ARG A 251 -12.63 58.12 6.26
CA ARG A 251 -11.68 57.84 7.33
C ARG A 251 -11.60 59.03 8.28
N THR A 252 -11.58 58.77 9.58
CA THR A 252 -11.56 59.81 10.61
C THR A 252 -10.31 59.70 11.48
N ASN A 253 -9.61 60.81 11.72
CA ASN A 253 -8.49 60.91 12.67
C ASN A 253 -8.57 62.23 13.45
N SER A 254 -8.97 62.14 14.73
CA SER A 254 -9.17 63.29 15.62
C SER A 254 -7.89 64.05 15.98
N GLU A 255 -6.72 63.44 15.79
CA GLU A 255 -5.41 64.02 16.10
C GLU A 255 -4.91 64.97 15.00
N CYS A 256 -5.42 64.83 13.78
CA CYS A 256 -5.06 65.71 12.68
C CYS A 256 -5.91 66.99 12.74
N LYS A 257 -5.29 68.11 13.09
CA LYS A 257 -5.96 69.40 13.33
C LYS A 257 -5.87 70.35 12.14
N THR A 258 -5.05 70.01 11.14
CA THR A 258 -4.86 70.79 9.92
C THR A 258 -5.07 69.96 8.65
N ILE A 259 -5.37 70.60 7.52
CA ILE A 259 -5.54 69.91 6.22
C ILE A 259 -4.25 69.21 5.79
N GLU A 260 -3.08 69.78 6.08
CA GLU A 260 -1.78 69.17 5.73
C GLU A 260 -1.52 67.87 6.51
N GLU A 261 -1.80 67.87 7.82
CA GLU A 261 -1.72 66.65 8.64
C GLU A 261 -2.72 65.60 8.16
N LEU A 262 -3.94 66.01 7.83
CA LEU A 262 -5.00 65.14 7.31
C LEU A 262 -4.55 64.45 6.02
N LYS A 263 -4.01 65.21 5.06
CA LYS A 263 -3.50 64.69 3.79
C LYS A 263 -2.33 63.75 4.00
N LYS A 264 -1.38 64.10 4.88
CA LYS A 264 -0.21 63.28 5.17
C LYS A 264 -0.61 61.95 5.82
N TRP A 265 -1.57 61.98 6.74
CA TRP A 265 -2.15 60.78 7.33
C TRP A 265 -2.92 59.95 6.30
N GLY A 266 -3.82 60.56 5.51
CA GLY A 266 -4.54 59.87 4.45
C GLY A 266 -3.61 59.23 3.41
N GLN A 267 -2.51 59.90 3.07
CA GLN A 267 -1.49 59.37 2.17
C GLN A 267 -0.80 58.14 2.79
N SER A 268 -0.59 58.13 4.10
CA SER A 268 -0.03 56.97 4.80
C SER A 268 -0.94 55.74 4.75
N LEU A 269 -2.27 55.91 4.64
CA LEU A 269 -3.19 54.78 4.44
C LEU A 269 -2.99 54.12 3.07
N PHE A 270 -2.62 54.88 2.05
CA PHE A 270 -2.24 54.32 0.76
C PHE A 270 -0.82 53.75 0.77
N ASP A 271 0.15 54.51 1.27
CA ASP A 271 1.57 54.14 1.17
C ASP A 271 1.95 52.99 2.11
N LYS A 272 1.36 52.93 3.31
CA LYS A 272 1.71 51.95 4.35
C LYS A 272 0.68 50.85 4.49
N GLU A 273 -0.60 51.21 4.64
CA GLU A 273 -1.68 50.22 4.82
C GLU A 273 -2.16 49.62 3.49
N ARG A 274 -1.74 50.18 2.35
CA ARG A 274 -2.03 49.68 1.00
C ARG A 274 -3.51 49.41 0.76
N ILE A 275 -4.41 50.20 1.35
CA ILE A 275 -5.86 49.99 1.28
C ILE A 275 -6.46 50.10 -0.13
N HIS A 276 -5.66 50.55 -1.10
CA HIS A 276 -6.01 50.69 -2.51
C HIS A 276 -5.63 49.46 -3.34
N GLU A 277 -5.08 48.43 -2.71
CA GLU A 277 -4.71 47.18 -3.34
C GLU A 277 -5.54 46.01 -2.78
N PRO A 278 -5.82 44.97 -3.58
CA PRO A 278 -6.40 43.75 -3.08
C PRO A 278 -5.48 43.14 -2.02
N LYS A 279 -6.11 42.57 -0.99
CA LYS A 279 -5.38 41.78 -0.02
C LYS A 279 -5.11 40.42 -0.63
N VAL A 280 -3.84 40.08 -0.73
CA VAL A 280 -3.41 38.79 -1.28
C VAL A 280 -2.73 38.03 -0.16
N THR A 281 -3.16 36.78 0.01
CA THR A 281 -2.52 35.84 0.92
C THR A 281 -2.18 34.58 0.16
N HIS A 282 -0.95 34.10 0.33
CA HIS A 282 -0.47 32.86 -0.23
C HIS A 282 -0.20 31.87 0.89
N GLU A 283 -1.01 30.83 0.96
CA GLU A 283 -0.77 29.69 1.85
C GLU A 283 0.14 28.68 1.13
N ILE A 284 1.31 28.42 1.71
CA ILE A 284 2.41 27.71 1.08
C ILE A 284 2.88 26.54 1.95
N ASN A 285 3.00 25.38 1.33
CA ASN A 285 3.77 24.26 1.87
C ASN A 285 5.11 24.18 1.13
N MET A 286 6.21 24.01 1.87
CA MET A 286 7.56 23.97 1.32
C MET A 286 8.36 22.79 1.84
N VAL A 287 9.26 22.27 1.01
CA VAL A 287 10.24 21.27 1.40
C VAL A 287 11.53 21.97 1.85
N THR A 288 11.96 21.68 3.08
CA THR A 288 13.22 22.24 3.61
C THR A 288 14.42 21.50 3.01
N LEU A 289 15.07 22.12 2.01
CA LEU A 289 16.14 21.49 1.21
C LEU A 289 17.39 21.13 2.02
N GLU A 290 17.64 21.78 3.17
CA GLU A 290 18.76 21.47 4.07
C GLU A 290 18.75 20.01 4.58
N ASN A 291 17.60 19.35 4.54
CA ASN A 291 17.41 17.97 4.98
C ASN A 291 17.47 16.94 3.82
N THR A 292 17.76 17.36 2.60
CA THR A 292 17.92 16.48 1.43
C THR A 292 19.39 16.12 1.20
N ILE A 293 19.69 14.84 0.95
CA ILE A 293 21.06 14.32 0.80
C ILE A 293 21.81 15.02 -0.35
N GLU A 294 21.09 15.32 -1.43
CA GLU A 294 21.64 15.92 -2.66
C GLU A 294 22.11 17.37 -2.47
N TYR A 295 21.47 18.14 -1.57
CA TYR A 295 21.69 19.58 -1.42
C TYR A 295 22.35 19.98 -0.10
N GLN A 296 22.59 19.03 0.81
CA GLN A 296 23.15 19.27 2.15
C GLN A 296 24.50 20.03 2.14
N LYS A 297 25.36 19.80 1.14
CA LYS A 297 26.68 20.46 1.02
C LYS A 297 26.65 21.85 0.36
N LEU A 298 25.65 22.13 -0.48
CA LEU A 298 25.48 23.40 -1.18
C LEU A 298 24.71 24.42 -0.30
N TYR A 299 23.70 23.95 0.43
CA TYR A 299 22.81 24.80 1.22
C TYR A 299 23.11 24.82 2.72
N GLY A 300 24.11 24.04 3.20
CA GLY A 300 24.54 24.06 4.60
C GLY A 300 25.08 25.42 5.11
N LYS A 301 25.25 26.40 4.22
CA LYS A 301 25.55 27.81 4.53
C LYS A 301 24.49 28.80 4.00
N MET A 302 23.36 28.33 3.46
CA MET A 302 22.36 29.16 2.77
C MET A 302 21.15 29.47 3.64
N MET A 303 20.60 30.66 3.41
CA MET A 303 19.57 31.39 4.16
C MET A 303 18.48 30.51 4.80
N LYS A 304 18.32 30.58 6.12
CA LYS A 304 17.17 30.01 6.83
C LYS A 304 15.99 30.97 6.75
N LEU A 305 14.82 30.45 6.42
CA LEU A 305 13.59 31.22 6.45
C LEU A 305 13.09 31.34 7.89
N ASN A 306 13.06 32.56 8.43
CA ASN A 306 12.51 32.84 9.75
C ASN A 306 11.13 33.48 9.64
N PHE A 307 10.39 33.45 10.74
CA PHE A 307 9.12 34.16 10.85
C PHE A 307 9.34 35.68 10.68
N GLY A 308 8.52 36.32 9.84
CA GLY A 308 8.61 37.75 9.49
C GLY A 308 9.52 38.09 8.30
N ASP A 309 10.36 37.14 7.83
CA ASP A 309 11.26 37.34 6.69
C ASP A 309 10.48 37.63 5.40
N THR A 310 11.11 38.35 4.47
CA THR A 310 10.61 38.53 3.11
C THR A 310 10.96 37.32 2.24
N VAL A 311 9.96 36.84 1.51
CA VAL A 311 10.06 35.74 0.56
C VAL A 311 9.73 36.23 -0.83
N TYR A 312 10.49 35.72 -1.80
CA TYR A 312 10.26 35.92 -3.23
C TYR A 312 9.73 34.63 -3.85
N CYS A 313 8.69 34.71 -4.67
CA CYS A 313 8.13 33.56 -5.36
C CYS A 313 7.70 33.94 -6.78
N ASP A 314 8.14 33.17 -7.76
CA ASP A 314 7.73 33.28 -9.16
C ASP A 314 7.15 31.94 -9.64
N ILE A 315 5.88 31.92 -10.04
CA ILE A 315 5.15 30.74 -10.53
C ILE A 315 4.48 31.08 -11.86
N GLU A 316 5.25 30.96 -12.94
CA GLU A 316 4.79 31.29 -14.31
C GLU A 316 3.55 30.50 -14.74
N TYR A 317 3.35 29.26 -14.26
CA TYR A 317 2.30 28.36 -14.75
C TYR A 317 0.86 28.75 -14.32
N ASN A 318 0.69 29.47 -13.20
CA ASN A 318 -0.61 29.91 -12.69
C ASN A 318 -0.84 31.43 -12.80
N GLY A 319 0.08 32.17 -13.45
CA GLY A 319 0.01 33.63 -13.54
C GLY A 319 0.46 34.38 -12.28
N ILE A 320 0.86 33.68 -11.23
CA ILE A 320 1.40 34.24 -9.99
C ILE A 320 2.88 34.59 -10.24
N THR A 321 3.16 35.84 -10.59
CA THR A 321 4.52 36.31 -10.91
C THR A 321 4.88 37.52 -10.05
N GLY A 322 6.12 37.61 -9.59
CA GLY A 322 6.61 38.74 -8.80
C GLY A 322 6.10 38.81 -7.35
N VAL A 323 5.78 37.67 -6.72
CA VAL A 323 5.35 37.66 -5.31
C VAL A 323 6.55 38.05 -4.45
N LYS A 324 6.46 39.23 -3.81
CA LYS A 324 7.39 39.72 -2.80
C LYS A 324 6.60 39.98 -1.52
N GLU A 325 6.50 38.99 -0.65
CA GLU A 325 5.63 39.03 0.51
C GLU A 325 6.35 38.59 1.79
N ARG A 326 5.77 38.89 2.95
CA ARG A 326 6.35 38.54 4.25
C ARG A 326 5.68 37.31 4.82
N VAL A 327 6.41 36.52 5.60
CA VAL A 327 5.83 35.46 6.44
C VAL A 327 5.04 36.10 7.57
N THR A 328 3.71 36.20 7.41
CA THR A 328 2.81 36.84 8.38
C THR A 328 2.23 35.84 9.37
N GLU A 329 2.14 34.56 8.98
CA GLU A 329 1.77 33.44 9.84
C GLU A 329 2.55 32.19 9.43
N CYS A 330 2.92 31.36 10.40
CA CYS A 330 3.55 30.07 10.13
C CYS A 330 3.12 29.00 11.14
N THR A 331 3.14 27.75 10.70
CA THR A 331 3.03 26.57 11.56
C THR A 331 4.31 25.76 11.46
N TRP A 332 5.01 25.64 12.58
CA TRP A 332 6.31 24.98 12.71
C TRP A 332 6.17 23.63 13.41
N LEU A 333 6.86 22.60 12.91
CA LEU A 333 6.93 21.28 13.53
C LEU A 333 8.22 21.19 14.37
N PRO A 334 8.21 21.56 15.67
CA PRO A 334 9.40 21.58 16.51
C PRO A 334 10.19 20.28 16.50
N THR A 335 9.51 19.12 16.54
CA THR A 335 10.16 17.81 16.59
C THR A 335 10.87 17.44 15.29
N LEU A 336 10.39 17.95 14.16
CA LEU A 336 10.94 17.67 12.83
C LEU A 336 11.90 18.76 12.34
N GLY A 337 11.86 19.96 12.93
CA GLY A 337 12.68 21.08 12.50
C GLY A 337 12.31 21.59 11.10
N LYS A 338 11.02 21.61 10.76
CA LYS A 338 10.54 22.11 9.45
C LYS A 338 9.20 22.85 9.58
N TYR A 339 8.90 23.70 8.61
CA TYR A 339 7.57 24.30 8.47
C TYR A 339 6.57 23.24 8.00
N LYS A 340 5.37 23.25 8.58
CA LYS A 340 4.19 22.55 8.08
C LYS A 340 3.47 23.39 7.03
N ASN A 341 3.30 24.68 7.33
CA ASN A 341 2.58 25.64 6.50
C ASN A 341 3.11 27.06 6.77
N ILE A 342 3.11 27.90 5.75
CA ILE A 342 3.56 29.29 5.78
C ILE A 342 2.49 30.13 5.08
N VAL A 343 2.03 31.19 5.71
CA VAL A 343 1.19 32.19 5.07
C VAL A 343 2.06 33.40 4.75
N LEU A 344 2.20 33.66 3.46
CA LEU A 344 2.70 34.92 2.96
C LEU A 344 1.52 35.87 2.76
N GLY A 345 1.73 37.14 3.04
CA GLY A 345 0.74 38.14 2.70
C GLY A 345 1.20 39.55 2.99
N ASN A 346 0.38 40.49 2.56
CA ASN A 346 0.56 41.92 2.81
C ASN A 346 -0.23 42.44 4.04
N GLU A 347 -1.02 41.59 4.70
CA GLU A 347 -1.85 41.95 5.86
C GLU A 347 -1.35 41.36 7.19
N ILE A 348 -1.36 42.18 8.25
CA ILE A 348 -1.16 41.75 9.64
C ILE A 348 -2.54 41.55 10.28
N LYS A 349 -2.88 40.30 10.67
CA LYS A 349 -4.16 39.99 11.33
C LYS A 349 -4.22 40.66 12.72
N SER A 350 -5.33 41.33 13.04
CA SER A 350 -5.55 41.92 14.36
C SER A 350 -5.81 40.85 15.43
N TYR A 351 -5.16 40.96 16.59
CA TYR A 351 -5.43 40.11 17.76
C TYR A 351 -6.76 40.48 18.41
N THR A 352 -7.57 39.48 18.75
CA THR A 352 -8.81 39.66 19.53
C THR A 352 -8.65 39.01 20.89
N ASP A 353 -8.94 39.79 21.93
CA ASP A 353 -8.30 39.68 23.26
C ASP A 353 -8.68 38.51 24.15
N SER A 354 -9.60 37.64 23.71
CA SER A 354 -9.98 36.54 24.58
C SER A 354 -8.92 35.43 24.46
N VAL A 355 -8.22 35.14 25.55
CA VAL A 355 -7.39 33.92 25.70
C VAL A 355 -8.20 32.67 25.32
N ASN A 356 -9.53 32.74 25.49
CA ASN A 356 -10.47 31.76 24.99
C ASN A 356 -10.55 31.73 23.45
N THR A 357 -10.42 32.84 22.73
CA THR A 357 -10.41 32.91 21.26
C THR A 357 -9.21 32.19 20.67
N ALA A 358 -8.00 32.36 21.23
CA ALA A 358 -6.82 31.62 20.76
C ALA A 358 -6.97 30.11 21.02
N VAL A 359 -7.42 29.71 22.24
CA VAL A 359 -7.74 28.31 22.55
C VAL A 359 -8.89 27.78 21.66
N ASN A 360 -9.88 28.62 21.36
CA ASN A 360 -11.03 28.29 20.51
C ASN A 360 -10.67 28.27 19.01
N GLN A 361 -9.67 29.04 18.56
CA GLN A 361 -9.14 29.00 17.20
C GLN A 361 -8.36 27.70 16.97
N ILE A 362 -7.54 27.30 17.95
CA ILE A 362 -6.91 25.97 17.98
C ILE A 362 -7.98 24.86 18.00
N THR A 363 -9.09 25.08 18.71
CA THR A 363 -10.24 24.14 18.74
C THR A 363 -11.06 24.17 17.45
N LYS A 364 -11.14 25.30 16.76
CA LYS A 364 -11.79 25.44 15.44
C LYS A 364 -11.01 24.75 14.33
N LYS A 365 -9.66 24.69 14.42
CA LYS A 365 -8.84 23.89 13.49
C LYS A 365 -9.11 22.37 13.60
N LEU A 366 -9.81 21.91 14.65
CA LEU A 366 -10.32 20.53 14.79
C LEU A 366 -11.71 20.31 14.17
N GLU A 367 -12.50 21.36 13.93
CA GLU A 367 -13.79 21.25 13.24
C GLU A 367 -13.59 21.60 11.76
N VAL A 368 -13.42 20.59 10.91
CA VAL A 368 -13.70 20.73 9.48
C VAL A 368 -15.19 21.05 9.35
N LYS A 369 -15.56 22.33 9.49
CA LYS A 369 -16.87 22.81 9.09
C LYS A 369 -16.87 22.86 7.58
N SER A 370 -17.81 22.15 6.95
CA SER A 370 -18.02 22.27 5.51
C SER A 370 -18.25 23.74 5.14
N GLU A 371 -17.84 24.13 3.93
CA GLU A 371 -18.12 25.47 3.37
C GLU A 371 -19.61 25.81 3.48
N ASP A 372 -20.51 24.82 3.35
CA ASP A 372 -21.95 24.99 3.50
C ASP A 372 -22.36 25.51 4.89
N LEU A 373 -21.73 25.04 5.96
CA LEU A 373 -22.03 25.50 7.31
C LEU A 373 -21.49 26.92 7.55
N GLN A 374 -20.31 27.24 7.00
CA GLN A 374 -19.77 28.60 7.03
C GLN A 374 -20.68 29.56 6.26
N ASN A 375 -21.10 29.18 5.06
CA ASN A 375 -22.04 29.95 4.24
C ASN A 375 -23.40 30.12 4.92
N ALA A 376 -23.93 29.08 5.58
CA ALA A 376 -25.16 29.19 6.35
C ALA A 376 -25.02 30.14 7.55
N ILE A 377 -23.88 30.14 8.25
CA ILE A 377 -23.59 31.08 9.35
C ILE A 377 -23.48 32.51 8.83
N VAL A 378 -22.78 32.72 7.71
CA VAL A 378 -22.64 34.03 7.07
C VAL A 378 -24.00 34.56 6.58
N ASN A 379 -24.77 33.73 5.88
CA ASN A 379 -26.12 34.07 5.41
C ASN A 379 -27.06 34.40 6.57
N ALA A 380 -27.07 33.58 7.63
CA ALA A 380 -27.87 33.85 8.83
C ALA A 380 -27.45 35.17 9.50
N THR A 381 -26.13 35.43 9.62
CA THR A 381 -25.61 36.68 10.17
C THR A 381 -26.05 37.87 9.33
N GLN A 382 -25.88 37.83 8.00
CA GLN A 382 -26.30 38.89 7.09
C GLN A 382 -27.81 39.14 7.12
N TRP A 383 -28.63 38.08 7.18
CA TRP A 383 -30.08 38.24 7.27
C TRP A 383 -30.51 38.90 8.57
N ILE A 384 -29.82 38.60 9.69
CA ILE A 384 -30.13 39.17 11.02
C ILE A 384 -29.57 40.60 11.16
N THR A 385 -28.35 40.87 10.72
CA THR A 385 -27.69 42.17 10.89
C THR A 385 -28.00 43.17 9.76
N GLY A 386 -28.47 42.68 8.60
CA GLY A 386 -28.76 43.48 7.41
C GLY A 386 -30.20 43.98 7.30
N THR A 387 -31.12 43.56 8.17
CA THR A 387 -32.51 44.06 8.12
C THR A 387 -32.63 45.44 8.77
N LYS A 388 -33.04 46.45 7.99
CA LYS A 388 -33.47 47.76 8.51
C LYS A 388 -35.01 47.79 8.64
N GLY A 389 -35.53 47.79 9.86
CA GLY A 389 -36.97 47.94 10.16
C GLY A 389 -37.65 46.68 10.74
N GLY A 390 -38.92 46.83 11.14
CA GLY A 390 -39.75 45.80 11.81
C GLY A 390 -40.60 46.40 12.94
N TYR A 391 -41.69 45.74 13.32
CA TYR A 391 -42.57 46.17 14.42
C TYR A 391 -42.58 45.14 15.54
N VAL A 392 -42.26 45.58 16.76
CA VAL A 392 -42.36 44.75 17.97
C VAL A 392 -43.61 45.13 18.74
N ARG A 393 -44.45 44.14 19.07
CA ARG A 393 -45.71 44.34 19.80
C ARG A 393 -45.84 43.37 20.97
N PHE A 394 -46.06 43.92 22.15
CA PHE A 394 -46.51 43.21 23.34
C PHE A 394 -48.04 43.13 23.33
N ARG A 395 -48.63 41.91 23.39
CA ARG A 395 -50.09 41.72 23.30
C ARG A 395 -50.61 40.88 24.48
N PRO A 396 -51.60 41.38 25.26
CA PRO A 396 -52.05 42.78 25.34
C PRO A 396 -50.99 43.70 25.99
N LYS A 397 -51.12 45.02 25.79
CA LYS A 397 -50.09 46.02 26.15
C LYS A 397 -49.76 46.06 27.65
N ASP A 398 -50.79 45.95 28.49
CA ASP A 398 -50.69 46.17 29.94
C ASP A 398 -50.46 44.86 30.73
N ALA A 399 -50.52 43.70 30.06
CA ALA A 399 -50.26 42.38 30.60
C ALA A 399 -49.91 41.38 29.47
N PRO A 400 -48.71 41.48 28.86
CA PRO A 400 -48.41 40.75 27.64
C PRO A 400 -48.37 39.24 27.84
N GLU A 401 -49.22 38.54 27.11
CA GLU A 401 -49.23 37.08 26.99
C GLU A 401 -48.25 36.62 25.89
N GLU A 402 -47.90 37.52 24.97
CA GLU A 402 -47.03 37.23 23.84
C GLU A 402 -46.28 38.46 23.29
N ILE A 403 -45.21 38.16 22.55
CA ILE A 403 -44.38 39.10 21.79
C ILE A 403 -44.53 38.76 20.31
N LEU A 404 -44.81 39.77 19.49
CA LEU A 404 -44.88 39.67 18.03
C LEU A 404 -43.80 40.55 17.39
N ILE A 405 -43.01 39.99 16.47
CA ILE A 405 -42.08 40.73 15.61
C ILE A 405 -42.58 40.58 14.17
N MET A 406 -42.92 41.69 13.52
CA MET A 406 -43.78 41.68 12.33
C MET A 406 -43.27 42.61 11.22
N ASP A 407 -43.63 42.32 9.96
CA ASP A 407 -43.34 43.15 8.79
C ASP A 407 -44.30 44.33 8.56
N ARG A 408 -45.40 44.41 9.33
CA ARG A 408 -46.41 45.48 9.29
C ARG A 408 -46.78 45.92 10.72
N PRO A 409 -47.30 47.14 10.94
CA PRO A 409 -47.66 47.61 12.29
C PRO A 409 -48.90 46.93 12.87
N ASN A 410 -49.83 46.49 12.02
CA ASN A 410 -51.03 45.77 12.42
C ASN A 410 -50.82 44.25 12.27
N ALA A 411 -51.10 43.50 13.34
CA ALA A 411 -50.89 42.05 13.37
C ALA A 411 -51.79 41.28 12.39
N ASN A 412 -52.98 41.81 12.06
CA ASN A 412 -53.91 41.19 11.12
C ASN A 412 -53.44 41.31 9.66
N ASP A 413 -52.61 42.32 9.37
CA ASP A 413 -52.10 42.62 8.02
C ASP A 413 -50.67 42.11 7.81
N ALA A 414 -50.01 41.65 8.89
CA ALA A 414 -48.65 41.12 8.85
C ALA A 414 -48.64 39.72 8.23
N LYS A 415 -47.64 39.45 7.37
CA LYS A 415 -47.44 38.13 6.76
C LYS A 415 -46.23 37.42 7.35
N LYS A 416 -45.15 38.15 7.63
CA LYS A 416 -43.94 37.61 8.26
C LYS A 416 -43.98 37.93 9.74
N VAL A 417 -44.25 36.92 10.56
CA VAL A 417 -44.45 37.09 12.00
C VAL A 417 -43.60 36.09 12.77
N TRP A 418 -42.74 36.61 13.65
CA TRP A 418 -42.23 35.84 14.78
C TRP A 418 -43.16 36.04 15.97
N ARG A 419 -43.65 34.95 16.56
CA ARG A 419 -44.50 34.96 17.74
C ARG A 419 -43.81 34.23 18.87
N TRP A 420 -43.81 34.81 20.07
CA TRP A 420 -43.27 34.19 21.28
C TRP A 420 -44.27 34.32 22.43
N ASN A 421 -44.68 33.21 23.03
CA ASN A 421 -45.54 33.16 24.21
C ASN A 421 -45.18 31.96 25.11
N LEU A 422 -45.96 31.72 26.18
CA LEU A 422 -45.76 30.57 27.07
C LEU A 422 -45.81 29.21 26.35
N GLY A 423 -46.47 29.12 25.20
CA GLY A 423 -46.57 27.92 24.37
C GLY A 423 -45.35 27.67 23.47
N GLY A 424 -44.46 28.64 23.28
CA GLY A 424 -43.26 28.51 22.44
C GLY A 424 -42.90 29.77 21.63
N LEU A 425 -41.91 29.63 20.75
CA LEU A 425 -41.54 30.63 19.74
C LEU A 425 -41.66 30.05 18.34
N GLY A 426 -42.14 30.81 17.36
CA GLY A 426 -42.26 30.32 15.99
C GLY A 426 -42.32 31.41 14.93
N TYR A 427 -41.92 31.05 13.72
CA TYR A 427 -41.99 31.89 12.53
C TYR A 427 -43.12 31.46 11.60
N SER A 428 -43.88 32.43 11.11
CA SER A 428 -44.91 32.26 10.09
C SER A 428 -44.66 33.22 8.93
N ASN A 429 -44.77 32.71 7.71
CA ASN A 429 -44.82 33.52 6.48
C ASN A 429 -46.26 33.74 5.98
N ASN A 430 -47.26 33.31 6.75
CA ASN A 430 -48.69 33.39 6.43
C ASN A 430 -49.49 34.19 7.48
N GLY A 431 -48.80 35.00 8.30
CA GLY A 431 -49.37 35.90 9.29
C GLY A 431 -49.47 35.33 10.70
N VAL A 432 -50.05 36.12 11.61
CA VAL A 432 -50.00 35.92 13.08
C VAL A 432 -50.65 34.60 13.57
N ASN A 433 -51.53 34.00 12.77
CA ASN A 433 -52.24 32.77 13.12
C ASN A 433 -51.55 31.50 12.60
N GLY A 434 -50.41 31.62 11.91
CA GLY A 434 -49.66 30.47 11.36
C GLY A 434 -50.13 30.01 9.98
N PRO A 435 -49.73 28.79 9.54
CA PRO A 435 -48.97 27.78 10.29
C PRO A 435 -47.54 28.22 10.64
N PHE A 436 -47.03 27.69 11.76
CA PHE A 436 -45.66 27.93 12.22
C PHE A 436 -44.77 26.73 11.85
N GLU A 437 -44.25 26.73 10.63
CA GLU A 437 -43.44 25.62 10.08
C GLU A 437 -42.04 25.52 10.71
N THR A 438 -41.58 26.60 11.35
CA THR A 438 -40.37 26.64 12.18
C THR A 438 -40.73 27.12 13.57
N ALA A 439 -40.65 26.26 14.59
CA ALA A 439 -41.00 26.58 15.97
C ALA A 439 -40.20 25.80 17.02
N ILE A 440 -40.05 26.38 18.20
CA ILE A 440 -39.64 25.69 19.43
C ILE A 440 -40.83 25.76 20.39
N THR A 441 -41.39 24.62 20.77
CA THR A 441 -42.63 24.52 21.54
C THR A 441 -42.37 24.25 23.02
N GLN A 442 -43.34 24.57 23.87
CA GLN A 442 -43.23 24.48 25.34
C GLN A 442 -42.96 23.06 25.88
N ASP A 443 -43.29 22.03 25.10
CA ASP A 443 -43.00 20.62 25.40
C ASP A 443 -41.55 20.22 25.06
N GLY A 444 -40.72 21.17 24.59
CA GLY A 444 -39.32 20.97 24.25
C GLY A 444 -39.09 20.49 22.81
N SER A 445 -40.13 20.39 21.99
CA SER A 445 -40.02 19.96 20.59
C SER A 445 -39.53 21.11 19.70
N ILE A 446 -38.75 20.77 18.67
CA ILE A 446 -38.37 21.68 17.58
C ILE A 446 -39.10 21.22 16.32
N VAL A 447 -39.97 22.07 15.78
CA VAL A 447 -40.63 21.89 14.49
C VAL A 447 -39.80 22.62 13.44
N ALA A 448 -39.27 21.92 12.45
CA ALA A 448 -38.49 22.52 11.37
C ALA A 448 -38.50 21.64 10.11
N ASN A 449 -38.54 22.26 8.93
CA ASN A 449 -38.38 21.56 7.65
C ASN A 449 -36.91 21.23 7.35
N PHE A 450 -35.98 22.06 7.82
CA PHE A 450 -34.53 21.87 7.66
C PHE A 450 -33.79 22.34 8.92
N ILE A 451 -32.77 21.59 9.33
CA ILE A 451 -31.86 21.96 10.42
C ILE A 451 -30.44 21.92 9.85
N THR A 452 -29.82 23.08 9.68
CA THR A 452 -28.38 23.16 9.36
C THR A 452 -27.60 23.12 10.66
N ALA A 453 -26.91 22.01 10.92
CA ALA A 453 -26.12 21.80 12.14
C ALA A 453 -24.72 21.28 11.78
N GLY A 454 -23.70 21.66 12.57
CA GLY A 454 -22.34 21.18 12.36
C GLY A 454 -22.10 19.76 12.84
N ILE A 455 -22.42 19.49 14.12
CA ILE A 455 -22.36 18.16 14.71
C ILE A 455 -23.62 17.94 15.54
N LEU A 456 -24.27 16.79 15.34
CA LEU A 456 -25.37 16.32 16.15
C LEU A 456 -24.86 15.18 17.05
N THR A 457 -24.81 15.38 18.37
CA THR A 457 -24.27 14.40 19.34
C THR A 457 -25.33 13.98 20.36
N GLY A 458 -25.42 12.68 20.65
CA GLY A 458 -26.34 12.15 21.67
C GLY A 458 -27.82 12.10 21.23
N ILE A 459 -28.09 12.09 19.92
CA ILE A 459 -29.45 12.18 19.37
C ILE A 459 -29.99 10.81 18.99
N LEU A 460 -31.23 10.51 19.43
CA LEU A 460 -32.04 9.43 18.88
C LEU A 460 -32.80 9.96 17.65
N VAL A 461 -32.49 9.44 16.47
CA VAL A 461 -33.17 9.84 15.22
C VAL A 461 -34.11 8.71 14.77
N GLN A 462 -35.41 9.00 14.67
CA GLN A 462 -36.45 8.02 14.31
C GLN A 462 -37.20 8.46 13.05
N GLY A 463 -37.47 7.51 12.15
CA GLY A 463 -38.31 7.75 10.95
C GLY A 463 -37.64 8.57 9.83
N VAL A 464 -36.31 8.55 9.71
CA VAL A 464 -35.56 9.36 8.73
C VAL A 464 -34.79 8.52 7.72
N ALA A 465 -34.41 9.16 6.60
CA ALA A 465 -33.38 8.69 5.68
C ALA A 465 -32.10 9.52 5.85
N LEU A 466 -30.98 8.90 6.24
CA LEU A 466 -29.66 9.55 6.30
C LEU A 466 -28.88 9.31 5.02
N LYS A 467 -28.31 10.35 4.41
CA LYS A 467 -27.63 10.27 3.12
C LYS A 467 -26.31 11.04 3.06
N THR A 468 -25.33 10.51 2.32
CA THR A 468 -24.06 11.19 2.00
C THR A 468 -24.24 12.31 0.98
N LEU A 469 -23.55 13.44 1.20
CA LEU A 469 -23.41 14.54 0.26
C LEU A 469 -22.00 14.48 -0.34
N ASP A 470 -21.82 13.78 -1.45
CA ASP A 470 -20.62 13.90 -2.27
C ASP A 470 -21.01 14.26 -3.71
N ASP A 471 -20.05 14.72 -4.51
CA ASP A 471 -20.26 15.05 -5.93
C ASP A 471 -20.11 13.85 -6.87
N LYS A 472 -19.93 12.66 -6.31
CA LYS A 472 -19.72 11.42 -7.08
C LYS A 472 -21.06 10.74 -7.35
N ASP A 473 -21.04 9.70 -8.17
CA ASP A 473 -22.23 8.97 -8.59
C ASP A 473 -22.73 7.93 -7.55
N PHE A 474 -22.26 8.01 -6.31
CA PHE A 474 -22.51 7.05 -5.23
C PHE A 474 -23.21 7.70 -4.05
N GLN A 475 -24.10 6.96 -3.38
CA GLN A 475 -24.72 7.39 -2.14
C GLN A 475 -24.89 6.23 -1.16
N VAL A 476 -24.81 6.52 0.14
CA VAL A 476 -25.25 5.60 1.20
C VAL A 476 -26.56 6.13 1.78
N VAL A 477 -27.59 5.30 1.90
CA VAL A 477 -28.89 5.67 2.47
C VAL A 477 -29.22 4.78 3.67
N MET A 478 -29.42 5.36 4.86
CA MET A 478 -29.91 4.63 6.04
C MET A 478 -31.38 4.97 6.28
N GLU A 479 -32.28 4.02 6.02
CA GLU A 479 -33.73 4.19 6.18
C GLU A 479 -34.39 2.84 6.50
N GLY A 480 -35.45 2.82 7.32
CA GLY A 480 -36.30 1.62 7.48
C GLY A 480 -35.56 0.38 8.00
N GLY A 481 -34.50 0.56 8.78
CA GLY A 481 -33.68 -0.54 9.30
C GLY A 481 -32.72 -1.19 8.29
N LYS A 482 -32.47 -0.53 7.15
CA LYS A 482 -31.44 -0.92 6.17
C LYS A 482 -30.41 0.20 5.97
N VAL A 483 -29.19 -0.19 5.64
CA VAL A 483 -28.15 0.67 5.05
C VAL A 483 -27.99 0.26 3.60
N SER A 484 -28.46 1.06 2.66
CA SER A 484 -28.32 0.82 1.22
C SER A 484 -27.09 1.52 0.65
N PHE A 485 -26.42 0.89 -0.30
CA PHE A 485 -25.39 1.48 -1.15
C PHE A 485 -25.97 1.60 -2.55
N GLU A 486 -26.06 2.81 -3.07
CA GLU A 486 -26.86 3.11 -4.26
C GLU A 486 -26.16 4.11 -5.17
N ARG A 487 -26.63 4.19 -6.42
CA ARG A 487 -26.28 5.28 -7.32
C ARG A 487 -26.91 6.57 -6.82
N LYS A 488 -26.18 7.68 -6.89
CA LYS A 488 -26.66 9.00 -6.46
C LYS A 488 -27.95 9.38 -7.21
N ARG A 489 -28.95 9.84 -6.45
CA ARG A 489 -30.19 10.46 -6.96
C ARG A 489 -30.41 11.80 -6.28
N VAL A 490 -30.87 12.84 -6.98
CA VAL A 490 -31.28 14.09 -6.31
C VAL A 490 -32.70 13.93 -5.81
N SER A 491 -32.91 14.07 -4.50
CA SER A 491 -34.19 13.80 -3.82
C SER A 491 -34.86 15.10 -3.40
N THR A 492 -36.18 15.19 -3.58
CA THR A 492 -36.99 16.36 -3.18
C THR A 492 -37.77 16.13 -1.88
N GLY A 493 -37.69 14.94 -1.29
CA GLY A 493 -38.32 14.58 -0.02
C GLY A 493 -38.10 13.10 0.34
N LEU A 494 -38.63 12.68 1.50
CA LEU A 494 -38.48 11.32 2.05
C LEU A 494 -38.98 10.20 1.10
N ASN A 495 -39.99 10.50 0.28
CA ASN A 495 -40.57 9.52 -0.65
C ASN A 495 -39.69 9.23 -1.88
N ASP A 496 -38.61 10.00 -2.09
CA ASP A 496 -37.74 9.89 -3.26
C ASP A 496 -36.24 9.85 -2.91
N VAL A 497 -35.89 9.21 -1.80
CA VAL A 497 -34.49 9.16 -1.32
C VAL A 497 -33.62 8.14 -2.04
N HIS A 498 -34.24 7.15 -2.70
CA HIS A 498 -33.57 5.97 -3.23
C HIS A 498 -33.19 6.07 -4.71
N GLY A 499 -31.94 5.73 -5.01
CA GLY A 499 -31.39 5.57 -6.35
C GLY A 499 -31.32 4.09 -6.78
N GLU A 500 -30.44 3.78 -7.72
CA GLU A 500 -30.23 2.39 -8.12
C GLU A 500 -29.41 1.63 -7.05
N LEU A 501 -30.00 0.60 -6.45
CA LEU A 501 -29.32 -0.24 -5.47
C LEU A 501 -28.12 -1.00 -6.07
N PHE A 502 -26.98 -0.98 -5.37
CA PHE A 502 -25.82 -1.85 -5.61
C PHE A 502 -25.75 -3.00 -4.58
N GLY A 503 -26.15 -2.71 -3.35
CA GLY A 503 -26.20 -3.67 -2.25
C GLY A 503 -26.74 -3.02 -0.98
N ASP A 504 -27.02 -3.83 0.05
CA ASP A 504 -27.50 -3.33 1.33
C ASP A 504 -27.02 -4.16 2.53
N ILE A 505 -27.07 -3.55 3.71
CA ILE A 505 -27.03 -4.22 5.01
C ILE A 505 -28.44 -4.11 5.59
N LYS A 506 -29.13 -5.24 5.78
CA LYS A 506 -30.49 -5.20 6.32
C LYS A 506 -30.88 -6.46 7.09
N ALA A 507 -31.94 -6.34 7.88
CA ALA A 507 -32.54 -7.45 8.59
C ALA A 507 -32.95 -8.59 7.63
N THR A 508 -32.70 -9.82 8.07
CA THR A 508 -33.19 -11.05 7.45
C THR A 508 -34.39 -11.57 8.23
N TYR A 509 -35.27 -12.27 7.53
CA TYR A 509 -36.50 -12.81 8.09
C TYR A 509 -36.54 -14.32 7.86
N ASP A 510 -37.29 -15.03 8.69
CA ASP A 510 -37.58 -16.45 8.47
C ASP A 510 -38.34 -16.70 7.15
N GLY A 511 -38.57 -17.96 6.80
CA GLY A 511 -39.29 -18.33 5.57
C GLY A 511 -40.72 -17.79 5.47
N SER A 512 -41.30 -17.30 6.58
CA SER A 512 -42.61 -16.64 6.59
C SER A 512 -42.54 -15.14 6.28
N GLY A 513 -41.35 -14.55 6.33
CA GLY A 513 -41.10 -13.13 6.10
C GLY A 513 -41.57 -12.21 7.23
N LYS A 514 -42.06 -12.76 8.35
CA LYS A 514 -42.69 -11.98 9.44
C LYS A 514 -41.79 -11.82 10.66
N ASN A 515 -40.95 -12.81 10.97
CA ASN A 515 -40.07 -12.75 12.14
C ASN A 515 -38.63 -12.50 11.69
N ALA A 516 -38.01 -11.46 12.25
CA ALA A 516 -36.59 -11.20 12.03
C ALA A 516 -35.75 -12.35 12.61
N ASN A 517 -34.83 -12.89 11.82
CA ASN A 517 -33.93 -13.98 12.24
C ASN A 517 -32.45 -13.57 12.22
N GLY A 518 -32.14 -12.32 11.85
CA GLY A 518 -30.77 -11.81 11.80
C GLY A 518 -30.66 -10.56 10.92
N PHE A 519 -29.45 -10.30 10.42
CA PHE A 519 -29.17 -9.30 9.38
C PHE A 519 -28.09 -9.83 8.43
N ALA A 520 -28.06 -9.31 7.20
CA ALA A 520 -27.11 -9.72 6.18
C ALA A 520 -26.56 -8.52 5.42
N VAL A 521 -25.31 -8.66 4.95
CA VAL A 521 -24.72 -7.82 3.90
C VAL A 521 -25.00 -8.51 2.56
N ARG A 522 -25.65 -7.81 1.64
CA ARG A 522 -26.17 -8.37 0.39
C ARG A 522 -25.72 -7.54 -0.79
N GLN A 523 -25.12 -8.20 -1.77
CA GLN A 523 -24.88 -7.63 -3.09
C GLN A 523 -26.17 -7.75 -3.94
N LYS A 524 -26.39 -6.79 -4.85
CA LYS A 524 -27.39 -6.93 -5.92
C LYS A 524 -26.70 -7.57 -7.13
N PRO A 525 -27.26 -8.65 -7.71
CA PRO A 525 -26.75 -9.24 -8.94
C PRO A 525 -26.53 -8.18 -10.04
N GLY A 526 -25.39 -8.25 -10.72
CA GLY A 526 -24.90 -7.24 -11.66
C GLY A 526 -23.83 -6.31 -11.09
N TYR A 527 -23.64 -6.26 -9.77
CA TYR A 527 -22.63 -5.44 -9.09
C TYR A 527 -21.68 -6.28 -8.26
N ILE A 528 -20.46 -5.84 -8.01
CA ILE A 528 -19.53 -6.55 -7.11
C ILE A 528 -19.74 -6.13 -5.65
N PHE A 529 -19.33 -7.00 -4.71
CA PHE A 529 -19.05 -6.62 -3.33
C PHE A 529 -17.68 -7.16 -2.94
N SER A 530 -16.77 -6.33 -2.44
CA SER A 530 -15.40 -6.78 -2.12
C SER A 530 -14.80 -6.09 -0.91
N ILE A 531 -13.91 -6.81 -0.22
CA ILE A 531 -13.00 -6.30 0.79
C ILE A 531 -11.66 -6.09 0.09
N ASN A 532 -11.17 -4.84 0.10
CA ASN A 532 -10.01 -4.43 -0.69
C ASN A 532 -8.90 -3.84 0.18
N THR A 533 -7.67 -3.84 -0.35
CA THR A 533 -6.54 -3.07 0.17
C THR A 533 -6.21 -1.91 -0.76
N ILE A 534 -5.66 -0.83 -0.20
CA ILE A 534 -5.15 0.32 -0.95
C ILE A 534 -3.68 0.05 -1.32
N SER A 535 -3.27 0.47 -2.51
CA SER A 535 -1.87 0.35 -2.95
C SER A 535 -0.97 1.31 -2.18
N LYS A 536 0.19 0.83 -1.71
CA LYS A 536 1.15 1.61 -0.90
C LYS A 536 1.59 2.94 -1.55
N ASN A 537 1.57 3.01 -2.89
CA ASN A 537 2.06 4.15 -3.66
C ASN A 537 0.93 4.88 -4.44
N ASN A 538 -0.33 4.46 -4.27
CA ASN A 538 -1.46 5.06 -4.98
C ASN A 538 -2.75 4.87 -4.19
N ASP A 539 -3.14 5.90 -3.46
CA ASP A 539 -4.31 5.88 -2.57
C ASP A 539 -5.66 5.75 -3.31
N VAL A 540 -5.66 5.89 -4.64
CA VAL A 540 -6.84 5.68 -5.50
C VAL A 540 -6.98 4.22 -5.93
N GLN A 541 -5.87 3.47 -5.98
CA GLN A 541 -5.88 2.10 -6.46
C GLN A 541 -6.33 1.13 -5.36
N SER A 542 -7.45 0.44 -5.61
CA SER A 542 -8.06 -0.52 -4.70
C SER A 542 -8.02 -1.93 -5.30
N VAL A 543 -7.44 -2.89 -4.58
CA VAL A 543 -7.27 -4.28 -5.05
C VAL A 543 -8.04 -5.24 -4.14
N PRO A 544 -8.87 -6.15 -4.68
CA PRO A 544 -9.68 -7.06 -3.87
C PRO A 544 -8.84 -8.14 -3.19
N ILE A 545 -9.16 -8.39 -1.92
CA ILE A 545 -8.66 -9.50 -1.11
C ILE A 545 -9.71 -10.63 -1.08
N ILE A 546 -10.99 -10.27 -0.95
CA ILE A 546 -12.15 -11.17 -1.09
C ILE A 546 -13.23 -10.43 -1.88
N GLN A 547 -13.89 -11.10 -2.82
CA GLN A 547 -14.91 -10.49 -3.68
C GLN A 547 -16.07 -11.46 -3.99
N ILE A 548 -17.31 -10.99 -3.84
CA ILE A 548 -18.50 -11.57 -4.47
C ILE A 548 -18.61 -10.97 -5.87
N PRO A 549 -18.47 -11.78 -6.94
CA PRO A 549 -18.51 -11.29 -8.31
C PRO A 549 -19.92 -10.90 -8.74
N ALA A 550 -20.03 -10.08 -9.79
CA ALA A 550 -21.29 -9.53 -10.27
C ALA A 550 -22.31 -10.59 -10.73
N ASP A 551 -21.85 -11.76 -11.20
CA ASP A 551 -22.69 -12.87 -11.65
C ASP A 551 -23.17 -13.79 -10.51
N ALA A 552 -22.79 -13.51 -9.25
CA ALA A 552 -23.25 -14.28 -8.10
C ALA A 552 -24.74 -14.02 -7.80
N HIS A 553 -25.49 -15.09 -7.53
CA HIS A 553 -26.89 -15.05 -7.10
C HIS A 553 -27.24 -16.33 -6.30
N PRO A 554 -28.43 -16.45 -5.66
CA PRO A 554 -28.74 -17.58 -4.77
C PRO A 554 -28.55 -18.99 -5.34
N ASP A 555 -28.67 -19.17 -6.66
CA ASP A 555 -28.46 -20.44 -7.37
C ASP A 555 -27.06 -20.58 -7.97
N ASN A 556 -26.27 -19.51 -7.97
CA ASN A 556 -24.89 -19.44 -8.44
C ASN A 556 -24.01 -18.76 -7.38
N ARG A 557 -23.88 -19.42 -6.23
CA ARG A 557 -23.16 -18.87 -5.07
C ARG A 557 -21.66 -18.92 -5.34
N LYS A 558 -21.03 -17.75 -5.53
CA LYS A 558 -19.61 -17.61 -5.84
C LYS A 558 -18.94 -16.59 -4.92
N VAL A 559 -17.68 -16.87 -4.58
CA VAL A 559 -16.77 -15.94 -3.93
C VAL A 559 -15.37 -16.15 -4.51
N ASN A 560 -14.70 -15.05 -4.87
CA ASN A 560 -13.31 -15.03 -5.26
C ASN A 560 -12.46 -14.62 -4.05
N SER A 561 -11.40 -15.38 -3.77
CA SER A 561 -10.43 -15.06 -2.72
C SER A 561 -9.05 -14.91 -3.34
N TYR A 562 -8.38 -13.82 -3.02
CA TYR A 562 -7.01 -13.49 -3.43
C TYR A 562 -6.04 -13.47 -2.23
N ALA A 563 -6.53 -13.79 -1.03
CA ALA A 563 -5.79 -13.75 0.22
C ALA A 563 -5.02 -15.05 0.52
N SER A 564 -3.93 -14.93 1.28
CA SER A 564 -3.34 -16.04 2.04
C SER A 564 -4.16 -16.29 3.31
N TRP A 565 -4.48 -17.55 3.59
CA TRP A 565 -5.28 -17.95 4.75
C TRP A 565 -4.45 -18.75 5.76
N THR A 566 -4.56 -18.39 7.03
CA THR A 566 -4.04 -19.16 8.17
C THR A 566 -5.22 -19.55 9.06
N HIS A 567 -5.30 -20.83 9.44
CA HIS A 567 -6.40 -21.36 10.24
C HIS A 567 -5.85 -22.04 11.50
N ASP A 568 -6.37 -21.65 12.66
CA ASP A 568 -6.08 -22.32 13.94
C ASP A 568 -7.32 -23.12 14.38
N GLY A 569 -7.18 -24.44 14.50
CA GLY A 569 -8.26 -25.37 14.84
C GLY A 569 -8.79 -26.23 13.67
N LYS A 570 -10.05 -26.66 13.74
CA LYS A 570 -10.66 -27.58 12.75
C LYS A 570 -11.12 -26.85 11.50
N PHE A 571 -10.58 -27.22 10.33
CA PHE A 571 -11.05 -26.77 9.02
C PHE A 571 -11.84 -27.90 8.33
N SER A 572 -13.02 -27.60 7.79
CA SER A 572 -13.86 -28.57 7.07
C SER A 572 -14.51 -27.97 5.84
N VAL A 573 -14.41 -28.67 4.71
CA VAL A 573 -15.06 -28.30 3.44
C VAL A 573 -16.03 -29.41 3.05
N SER A 574 -17.25 -29.05 2.65
CA SER A 574 -18.29 -29.99 2.21
C SER A 574 -18.74 -29.69 0.78
N GLY A 575 -18.98 -30.72 -0.02
CA GLY A 575 -19.35 -30.60 -1.43
C GLY A 575 -18.17 -30.84 -2.37
N LYS A 576 -18.36 -30.58 -3.66
CA LYS A 576 -17.33 -30.79 -4.68
C LYS A 576 -16.26 -29.70 -4.59
N THR A 577 -15.02 -30.09 -4.27
CA THR A 577 -13.86 -29.20 -4.25
C THR A 577 -12.92 -29.54 -5.41
N THR A 578 -12.47 -28.52 -6.15
CA THR A 578 -11.49 -28.68 -7.23
C THR A 578 -10.28 -27.81 -6.93
N LEU A 579 -9.10 -28.44 -6.84
CA LEU A 579 -7.81 -27.75 -6.80
C LEU A 579 -7.25 -27.73 -8.22
N LYS A 580 -6.95 -26.54 -8.76
CA LYS A 580 -6.49 -26.37 -10.15
C LYS A 580 -4.97 -26.41 -10.32
N SER A 581 -4.24 -26.49 -9.21
CA SER A 581 -2.78 -26.50 -9.15
C SER A 581 -2.36 -27.48 -8.05
N GLU A 582 -1.17 -27.28 -7.49
CA GLU A 582 -0.59 -28.10 -6.45
C GLU A 582 -1.23 -27.90 -5.06
N MET A 583 -1.21 -28.96 -4.26
CA MET A 583 -1.46 -28.95 -2.82
C MET A 583 -0.22 -29.49 -2.12
N ASP A 584 0.51 -28.64 -1.41
CA ASP A 584 1.63 -29.05 -0.55
C ASP A 584 1.12 -29.30 0.88
N ILE A 585 1.47 -30.46 1.44
CA ILE A 585 1.15 -30.85 2.80
C ILE A 585 2.48 -31.23 3.47
N SER A 586 3.06 -30.30 4.22
CA SER A 586 4.32 -30.48 4.94
C SER A 586 4.09 -30.58 6.46
N GLY A 587 4.84 -31.48 7.12
CA GLY A 587 4.76 -31.73 8.56
C GLY A 587 4.45 -33.18 8.95
N ILE A 588 4.32 -33.44 10.25
CA ILE A 588 4.01 -34.78 10.79
C ILE A 588 2.49 -34.96 10.85
N LEU A 589 1.94 -35.72 9.90
CA LEU A 589 0.54 -36.13 9.92
C LEU A 589 0.36 -37.33 10.88
N THR A 590 -0.56 -37.23 11.84
CA THR A 590 -0.86 -38.33 12.77
C THR A 590 -2.33 -38.73 12.68
N GLY A 591 -2.62 -40.03 12.75
CA GLY A 591 -3.99 -40.58 12.66
C GLY A 591 -4.45 -40.88 11.22
N THR A 592 -5.78 -40.91 10.99
CA THR A 592 -6.35 -41.11 9.65
C THR A 592 -6.25 -39.82 8.84
N ILE A 593 -5.35 -39.82 7.85
CA ILE A 593 -5.05 -38.65 7.00
C ILE A 593 -6.21 -38.33 6.04
N ALA A 594 -6.85 -39.37 5.48
CA ALA A 594 -8.03 -39.22 4.64
C ALA A 594 -8.89 -40.49 4.64
N LYS A 595 -10.20 -40.32 4.43
CA LYS A 595 -11.14 -41.39 4.09
C LYS A 595 -11.84 -40.99 2.81
N PHE A 596 -11.80 -41.88 1.82
CA PHE A 596 -12.43 -41.66 0.53
C PHE A 596 -13.41 -42.80 0.29
N ASP A 597 -14.62 -42.49 -0.16
CA ASP A 597 -15.54 -43.52 -0.66
C ASP A 597 -15.05 -44.07 -2.01
N LYS A 598 -14.51 -43.18 -2.85
CA LYS A 598 -13.93 -43.45 -4.16
C LYS A 598 -12.82 -42.45 -4.45
N ILE A 599 -11.72 -42.88 -5.05
CA ILE A 599 -10.65 -42.00 -5.56
C ILE A 599 -10.62 -42.15 -7.08
N TYR A 600 -10.36 -41.09 -7.84
CA TYR A 600 -10.18 -41.20 -9.29
C TYR A 600 -8.85 -40.56 -9.69
N ILE A 601 -8.02 -41.27 -10.45
CA ILE A 601 -6.74 -40.77 -10.98
C ILE A 601 -6.80 -40.89 -12.51
N GLY A 602 -6.55 -39.79 -13.23
CA GLY A 602 -6.67 -39.77 -14.70
C GLY A 602 -8.08 -40.11 -15.21
N GLY A 603 -9.12 -39.87 -14.41
CA GLY A 603 -10.51 -40.18 -14.76
C GLY A 603 -10.96 -41.62 -14.50
N LYS A 604 -10.10 -42.51 -13.97
CA LYS A 604 -10.44 -43.90 -13.61
C LYS A 604 -10.63 -44.07 -12.11
N GLU A 605 -11.67 -44.78 -11.69
CA GLU A 605 -11.92 -45.09 -10.28
C GLU A 605 -10.83 -46.02 -9.74
N VAL A 606 -10.22 -45.64 -8.64
CA VAL A 606 -9.34 -46.45 -7.82
C VAL A 606 -10.26 -47.26 -6.89
N ILE A 607 -10.59 -48.47 -7.33
CA ILE A 607 -11.36 -49.43 -6.54
C ILE A 607 -10.36 -50.14 -5.61
N PRO A 608 -10.54 -50.09 -4.28
CA PRO A 608 -9.69 -50.81 -3.35
C PRO A 608 -9.75 -52.30 -3.66
N GLY A 609 -8.66 -52.86 -4.19
CA GLY A 609 -8.59 -54.26 -4.62
C GLY A 609 -8.78 -54.52 -6.12
N GLN A 610 -8.91 -53.50 -6.97
CA GLN A 610 -8.68 -53.65 -8.41
C GLN A 610 -7.42 -52.91 -8.84
N ASN A 611 -6.45 -53.68 -9.32
CA ASN A 611 -5.25 -53.22 -10.01
C ASN A 611 -5.61 -52.31 -11.19
N GLY A 612 -5.57 -51.00 -10.95
CA GLY A 612 -5.53 -49.99 -11.99
C GLY A 612 -4.13 -49.93 -12.57
N GLY A 613 -3.88 -50.78 -13.56
CA GLY A 613 -2.68 -50.74 -14.41
C GLY A 613 -2.52 -49.37 -15.05
N GLY A 614 -1.41 -48.72 -14.71
CA GLY A 614 -0.88 -47.52 -15.31
C GLY A 614 0.63 -47.64 -15.25
N GLY A 615 1.17 -48.53 -16.08
CA GLY A 615 2.61 -48.77 -16.17
C GLY A 615 3.31 -47.50 -16.65
N SER A 616 3.97 -46.79 -15.74
CA SER A 616 5.12 -45.97 -16.10
C SER A 616 6.28 -46.92 -16.40
N GLY A 617 6.31 -47.38 -17.65
CA GLY A 617 7.42 -48.14 -18.21
C GLY A 617 8.70 -47.31 -18.10
N ALA A 618 9.55 -47.67 -17.15
CA ALA A 618 10.94 -47.27 -17.13
C ALA A 618 11.68 -48.09 -18.19
N GLY A 619 11.53 -47.69 -19.46
CA GLY A 619 12.27 -48.21 -20.61
C GLY A 619 13.42 -47.27 -20.97
N THR A 620 14.64 -47.80 -21.03
CA THR A 620 15.90 -47.11 -21.30
C THR A 620 16.09 -46.72 -22.78
N GLY A 621 15.17 -45.90 -23.30
CA GLY A 621 15.24 -45.36 -24.66
C GLY A 621 13.87 -45.36 -25.32
N GLY A 622 13.43 -44.19 -25.81
CA GLY A 622 12.07 -44.01 -26.30
C GLY A 622 11.64 -45.00 -27.41
N TYR A 623 10.34 -45.25 -27.47
CA TYR A 623 9.71 -46.19 -28.38
C TYR A 623 9.85 -45.74 -29.85
N PRO A 624 10.21 -46.64 -30.79
CA PRO A 624 10.05 -46.39 -32.21
C PRO A 624 8.60 -45.98 -32.52
N PRO A 625 8.35 -45.13 -33.54
CA PRO A 625 7.00 -44.73 -33.93
C PRO A 625 6.05 -45.91 -34.22
N GLU A 626 6.60 -47.05 -34.61
CA GLU A 626 5.89 -48.30 -34.92
C GLU A 626 5.45 -49.07 -33.64
N VAL A 627 6.00 -48.72 -32.48
CA VAL A 627 5.65 -49.29 -31.17
C VAL A 627 4.56 -48.44 -30.52
N THR A 628 3.30 -48.85 -30.72
CA THR A 628 2.13 -48.02 -30.39
C THR A 628 1.27 -48.59 -29.26
N SER A 629 1.11 -49.91 -29.20
CA SER A 629 0.30 -50.58 -28.18
C SER A 629 1.07 -50.84 -26.88
N ASP A 630 0.38 -51.01 -25.76
CA ASP A 630 1.04 -51.31 -24.48
C ASP A 630 1.74 -52.67 -24.50
N ALA A 631 1.15 -53.66 -25.19
CA ALA A 631 1.81 -54.94 -25.43
C ALA A 631 3.11 -54.78 -26.23
N ASP A 632 3.13 -53.90 -27.24
CA ASP A 632 4.34 -53.61 -28.01
C ASP A 632 5.39 -52.90 -27.17
N LYS A 633 4.98 -52.01 -26.26
CA LYS A 633 5.90 -51.32 -25.35
C LYS A 633 6.54 -52.30 -24.36
N PHE A 634 5.76 -53.18 -23.75
CA PHE A 634 6.30 -54.22 -22.86
C PHE A 634 7.26 -55.16 -23.60
N ALA A 635 6.90 -55.59 -24.81
CA ALA A 635 7.76 -56.40 -25.65
C ALA A 635 9.03 -55.63 -26.07
N TRP A 636 8.91 -54.34 -26.37
CA TRP A 636 10.05 -53.48 -26.74
C TRP A 636 11.00 -53.24 -25.57
N ASP A 637 10.49 -53.08 -24.35
CA ASP A 637 11.30 -52.93 -23.14
C ASP A 637 12.19 -54.16 -22.94
N LEU A 638 11.61 -55.37 -23.03
CA LEU A 638 12.36 -56.63 -22.92
C LEU A 638 13.33 -56.84 -24.08
N TRP A 639 12.88 -56.60 -25.32
CA TRP A 639 13.71 -56.65 -26.52
C TRP A 639 14.96 -55.78 -26.39
N SER A 640 14.77 -54.51 -26.04
CA SER A 640 15.83 -53.51 -25.95
C SER A 640 16.79 -53.84 -24.82
N TYR A 641 16.28 -54.28 -23.66
CA TYR A 641 17.09 -54.73 -22.54
C TYR A 641 17.97 -55.92 -22.91
N LEU A 642 17.43 -56.94 -23.58
CA LEU A 642 18.17 -58.13 -23.98
C LEU A 642 19.25 -57.81 -25.01
N LEU A 643 18.96 -56.98 -26.01
CA LEU A 643 19.99 -56.52 -26.96
C LEU A 643 21.13 -55.76 -26.27
N ALA A 644 20.81 -54.88 -25.32
CA ALA A 644 21.80 -54.15 -24.53
C ALA A 644 22.67 -55.09 -23.67
N ASN A 645 22.14 -56.25 -23.28
CA ASN A 645 22.83 -57.28 -22.51
C ASN A 645 23.49 -58.35 -23.40
N GLY A 646 23.65 -58.10 -24.70
CA GLY A 646 24.44 -58.92 -25.62
C GLY A 646 23.71 -60.15 -26.16
N TYR A 647 22.38 -60.18 -26.11
CA TYR A 647 21.57 -61.19 -26.80
C TYR A 647 21.42 -60.80 -28.27
N SER A 648 21.42 -61.79 -29.16
CA SER A 648 21.10 -61.59 -30.57
C SER A 648 19.62 -61.25 -30.71
N LYS A 649 19.26 -60.63 -31.84
CA LYS A 649 17.85 -60.36 -32.20
C LYS A 649 17.00 -61.63 -32.18
N ALA A 650 17.56 -62.77 -32.60
CA ALA A 650 16.87 -64.05 -32.60
C ALA A 650 16.72 -64.62 -31.18
N ALA A 651 17.72 -64.48 -30.31
CA ALA A 651 17.62 -64.86 -28.90
C ALA A 651 16.56 -64.03 -28.17
N ALA A 652 16.55 -62.70 -28.36
CA ALA A 652 15.57 -61.80 -27.78
C ALA A 652 14.14 -62.11 -28.25
N ALA A 653 13.96 -62.37 -29.55
CA ALA A 653 12.69 -62.85 -30.09
C ALA A 653 12.24 -64.19 -29.51
N GLY A 654 13.17 -65.12 -29.30
CA GLY A 654 12.90 -66.41 -28.68
C GLY A 654 12.32 -66.29 -27.27
N ILE A 655 12.89 -65.39 -26.45
CA ILE A 655 12.37 -65.09 -25.11
C ILE A 655 10.98 -64.46 -25.22
N LEU A 656 10.79 -63.46 -26.10
CA LEU A 656 9.48 -62.82 -26.29
C LEU A 656 8.38 -63.80 -26.72
N GLY A 657 8.69 -64.77 -27.58
CA GLY A 657 7.74 -65.79 -28.00
C GLY A 657 7.27 -66.68 -26.84
N ASN A 658 8.16 -66.96 -25.89
CA ASN A 658 7.81 -67.70 -24.68
C ASN A 658 7.01 -66.86 -23.69
N VAL A 659 7.44 -65.62 -23.45
CA VAL A 659 6.68 -64.65 -22.62
C VAL A 659 5.25 -64.50 -23.15
N GLN A 660 5.06 -64.36 -24.46
CA GLN A 660 3.72 -64.30 -25.03
C GLN A 660 2.91 -65.60 -24.80
N GLY A 661 3.56 -66.76 -24.82
CA GLY A 661 2.92 -68.04 -24.52
C GLY A 661 2.42 -68.11 -23.08
N GLU A 662 3.13 -67.47 -22.16
CA GLU A 662 2.82 -67.46 -20.73
C GLU A 662 1.79 -66.39 -20.33
N VAL A 663 1.99 -65.14 -20.74
CA VAL A 663 1.13 -64.00 -20.32
C VAL A 663 0.14 -63.54 -21.39
N GLY A 664 0.07 -64.28 -22.49
CA GLY A 664 -0.79 -63.98 -23.64
C GLY A 664 -0.32 -62.76 -24.45
N SER A 665 -1.12 -62.37 -25.43
CA SER A 665 -0.84 -61.24 -26.34
C SER A 665 -0.76 -59.87 -25.64
N SER A 666 -1.11 -59.80 -24.35
CA SER A 666 -1.00 -58.58 -23.56
C SER A 666 0.45 -58.19 -23.25
N MET A 667 1.36 -59.18 -23.22
CA MET A 667 2.76 -59.03 -22.80
C MET A 667 2.91 -58.39 -21.42
N ASN A 668 1.89 -58.41 -20.57
CA ASN A 668 1.90 -57.67 -19.31
C ASN A 668 2.83 -58.35 -18.27
N PRO A 669 3.85 -57.65 -17.73
CA PRO A 669 4.73 -58.17 -16.69
C PRO A 669 4.03 -58.46 -15.35
N ASP A 670 2.91 -57.79 -15.08
CA ASP A 670 2.10 -58.01 -13.87
C ASP A 670 0.95 -58.99 -14.17
N THR A 671 1.32 -60.24 -14.46
CA THR A 671 0.36 -61.31 -14.78
C THR A 671 0.45 -62.44 -13.77
N GLU A 672 -0.66 -62.71 -13.10
CA GLU A 672 -0.86 -63.90 -12.26
C GLU A 672 -1.32 -65.09 -13.10
N GLN A 673 -0.86 -66.28 -12.74
CA GLN A 673 -1.39 -67.51 -13.30
C GLN A 673 -2.85 -67.68 -12.89
N ILE A 674 -3.72 -68.00 -13.85
CA ILE A 674 -5.13 -68.28 -13.55
C ILE A 674 -5.22 -69.59 -12.76
N GLY A 675 -5.50 -69.48 -11.45
CA GLY A 675 -5.74 -70.63 -10.57
C GLY A 675 -4.49 -71.43 -10.21
N GLY A 676 -3.28 -70.88 -10.39
CA GLY A 676 -2.01 -71.55 -10.09
C GLY A 676 -1.02 -70.64 -9.33
N PRO A 677 0.14 -71.19 -8.93
CA PRO A 677 1.10 -70.52 -8.04
C PRO A 677 2.08 -69.58 -8.76
N ALA A 678 2.00 -69.45 -10.08
CA ALA A 678 3.00 -68.73 -10.86
C ALA A 678 2.66 -67.25 -11.08
N TYR A 679 3.70 -66.43 -11.31
CA TYR A 679 3.55 -64.99 -11.53
C TYR A 679 4.67 -64.45 -12.44
N GLY A 680 4.37 -63.41 -13.23
CA GLY A 680 5.34 -62.66 -14.05
C GLY A 680 5.48 -63.16 -15.49
N TRP A 681 6.38 -62.54 -16.26
CA TRP A 681 6.52 -62.76 -17.71
C TRP A 681 6.78 -64.21 -18.14
N VAL A 682 7.53 -64.97 -17.34
CA VAL A 682 7.84 -66.39 -17.61
C VAL A 682 7.17 -67.31 -16.58
N GLN A 683 6.16 -66.79 -15.87
CA GLN A 683 5.37 -67.50 -14.87
C GLN A 683 6.26 -68.29 -13.88
N TRP A 684 7.06 -67.56 -13.08
CA TRP A 684 7.91 -68.19 -12.07
C TRP A 684 7.06 -68.89 -11.01
N ASP A 685 7.22 -70.22 -10.92
CA ASP A 685 6.55 -71.08 -9.94
C ASP A 685 7.52 -71.43 -8.79
N GLY A 686 7.17 -71.02 -7.57
CA GLY A 686 7.93 -71.29 -6.35
C GLY A 686 7.45 -72.51 -5.56
N SER A 687 6.45 -73.23 -6.04
CA SER A 687 5.72 -74.23 -5.25
C SER A 687 6.38 -75.59 -5.18
N ALA A 688 7.15 -75.98 -6.20
CA ALA A 688 7.82 -77.28 -6.28
C ALA A 688 9.33 -77.18 -6.07
N TYR A 689 10.01 -76.31 -6.84
CA TYR A 689 11.47 -76.24 -6.90
C TYR A 689 11.98 -74.78 -6.94
N PRO A 690 11.84 -74.01 -5.84
CA PRO A 690 12.26 -72.62 -5.83
C PRO A 690 13.80 -72.48 -5.90
N LEU A 691 14.30 -71.52 -6.67
CA LEU A 691 15.71 -71.13 -6.70
C LEU A 691 16.15 -70.45 -5.40
N VAL A 692 15.21 -69.75 -4.74
CA VAL A 692 15.48 -68.96 -3.53
C VAL A 692 14.36 -69.17 -2.51
N GLY A 693 14.74 -69.47 -1.28
CA GLY A 693 13.82 -69.64 -0.15
C GLY A 693 13.07 -70.97 -0.13
N ALA A 694 12.17 -71.12 0.84
CA ALA A 694 11.33 -72.31 0.97
C ALA A 694 10.16 -72.29 -0.05
N PRO A 695 9.62 -73.46 -0.46
CA PRO A 695 8.50 -73.54 -1.38
C PRO A 695 7.30 -72.68 -0.96
N THR A 696 6.68 -71.97 -1.91
CA THR A 696 5.50 -71.12 -1.68
C THR A 696 4.51 -71.26 -2.84
N TRP A 697 3.21 -71.20 -2.53
CA TRP A 697 2.13 -71.19 -3.51
C TRP A 697 1.77 -69.75 -3.95
N ASP A 698 2.41 -68.73 -3.37
CA ASP A 698 2.24 -67.34 -3.76
C ASP A 698 3.35 -66.92 -4.74
N GLY A 699 2.98 -66.83 -6.01
CA GLY A 699 3.91 -66.43 -7.08
C GLY A 699 4.43 -65.01 -6.94
N ARG A 700 3.65 -64.07 -6.39
CA ARG A 700 4.11 -62.69 -6.16
C ARG A 700 5.17 -62.67 -5.08
N GLU A 701 4.92 -63.39 -3.98
CA GLU A 701 5.90 -63.55 -2.92
C GLU A 701 7.19 -64.17 -3.47
N TYR A 702 7.08 -65.22 -4.29
CA TYR A 702 8.24 -65.89 -4.86
C TYR A 702 9.06 -64.95 -5.76
N VAL A 703 8.42 -64.23 -6.68
CA VAL A 703 9.11 -63.27 -7.55
C VAL A 703 9.74 -62.13 -6.76
N GLN A 704 9.11 -61.64 -5.68
CA GLN A 704 9.73 -60.66 -4.80
C GLN A 704 11.00 -61.18 -4.12
N ARG A 705 11.02 -62.46 -3.70
CA ARG A 705 12.24 -63.10 -3.15
C ARG A 705 13.35 -63.19 -4.21
N LEU A 706 13.00 -63.54 -5.45
CA LEU A 706 13.94 -63.57 -6.57
C LEU A 706 14.50 -62.18 -6.91
N ILE A 707 13.65 -61.15 -6.96
CA ILE A 707 14.02 -59.74 -7.16
C ILE A 707 14.99 -59.29 -6.07
N ALA A 708 14.70 -59.62 -4.81
CA ALA A 708 15.58 -59.31 -3.69
C ALA A 708 16.94 -60.03 -3.79
N ALA A 709 16.94 -61.32 -4.14
CA ALA A 709 18.17 -62.10 -4.33
C ALA A 709 19.03 -61.61 -5.51
N ALA A 710 18.38 -61.14 -6.58
CA ALA A 710 19.04 -60.53 -7.74
C ALA A 710 19.53 -59.10 -7.48
N GLY A 711 19.22 -58.51 -6.31
CA GLY A 711 19.58 -57.14 -5.98
C GLY A 711 18.82 -56.07 -6.78
N ILE A 712 17.71 -56.45 -7.44
CA ILE A 712 16.89 -55.58 -8.27
C ILE A 712 16.08 -54.65 -7.36
N LYS A 713 16.15 -53.34 -7.61
CA LYS A 713 15.52 -52.29 -6.77
C LYS A 713 14.20 -51.78 -7.33
N GLN A 714 13.94 -52.09 -8.59
CA GLN A 714 12.74 -51.73 -9.32
C GLN A 714 11.54 -52.52 -8.80
N ASP A 715 10.34 -51.95 -8.91
CA ASP A 715 9.11 -52.66 -8.57
C ASP A 715 8.99 -53.93 -9.45
N TYR A 716 8.81 -55.07 -8.78
CA TYR A 716 8.75 -56.39 -9.40
C TYR A 716 7.68 -56.53 -10.48
N ARG A 717 6.68 -55.64 -10.52
CA ARG A 717 5.61 -55.58 -11.54
C ARG A 717 6.03 -54.90 -12.84
N THR A 718 7.20 -54.26 -12.88
CA THR A 718 7.63 -53.46 -14.04
C THR A 718 8.40 -54.29 -15.07
N SER A 719 8.32 -53.88 -16.35
CA SER A 719 9.06 -54.49 -17.46
C SER A 719 10.55 -54.62 -17.17
N LEU A 720 11.17 -53.56 -16.63
CA LEU A 720 12.61 -53.54 -16.37
C LEU A 720 13.01 -54.53 -15.27
N ALA A 721 12.25 -54.58 -14.17
CA ALA A 721 12.51 -55.53 -13.09
C ALA A 721 12.41 -56.98 -13.59
N GLN A 722 11.38 -57.27 -14.39
CA GLN A 722 11.15 -58.61 -14.97
C GLN A 722 12.23 -58.96 -16.01
N ALA A 723 12.67 -58.01 -16.84
CA ALA A 723 13.75 -58.23 -17.81
C ALA A 723 15.10 -58.53 -17.13
N GLN A 724 15.43 -57.73 -16.11
CA GLN A 724 16.60 -57.96 -15.26
C GLN A 724 16.53 -59.31 -14.57
N LEU A 725 15.35 -59.69 -14.10
CA LEU A 725 15.15 -60.98 -13.42
C LEU A 725 15.29 -62.17 -14.38
N ILE A 726 14.73 -62.11 -15.59
CA ILE A 726 14.94 -63.14 -16.63
C ILE A 726 16.44 -63.30 -16.87
N ASN A 727 17.13 -62.20 -17.16
CA ASN A 727 18.57 -62.26 -17.44
C ASN A 727 19.38 -62.78 -16.25
N TRP A 728 19.04 -62.39 -15.01
CA TRP A 728 19.68 -62.94 -13.82
C TRP A 728 19.42 -64.45 -13.69
N CYS A 729 18.18 -64.91 -13.88
CA CYS A 729 17.82 -66.33 -13.79
C CYS A 729 18.56 -67.19 -14.82
N MET A 730 18.85 -66.66 -16.02
CA MET A 730 19.61 -67.37 -17.04
C MET A 730 20.94 -67.89 -16.48
N PHE A 731 21.62 -67.10 -15.64
CA PHE A 731 22.92 -67.43 -15.07
C PHE A 731 22.85 -68.00 -13.63
N ASN A 732 21.67 -68.07 -13.02
CA ASN A 732 21.51 -68.42 -11.60
C ASN A 732 20.57 -69.61 -11.40
N GLY A 733 20.84 -70.70 -12.13
CA GLY A 733 20.25 -72.02 -11.88
C GLY A 733 18.93 -72.32 -12.59
N GLN A 734 18.34 -71.35 -13.31
CA GLN A 734 17.12 -71.62 -14.09
C GLN A 734 17.42 -72.32 -15.43
N TRP A 735 18.60 -72.09 -16.04
CA TRP A 735 18.99 -72.69 -17.31
C TRP A 735 19.64 -74.07 -17.13
N LEU A 736 19.02 -75.15 -17.66
CA LEU A 736 19.50 -76.53 -17.50
C LEU A 736 20.34 -77.07 -18.66
N GLY A 737 20.25 -76.46 -19.85
CA GLY A 737 20.97 -76.94 -21.03
C GLY A 737 20.59 -78.37 -21.48
N GLN A 738 19.30 -78.72 -21.44
CA GLN A 738 18.78 -80.03 -21.87
C GLN A 738 18.74 -80.20 -23.40
N VAL A 739 18.54 -79.11 -24.14
CA VAL A 739 18.56 -79.09 -25.61
C VAL A 739 19.50 -78.01 -26.13
N SER A 740 19.99 -78.13 -27.35
CA SER A 740 20.87 -77.13 -27.96
C SER A 740 20.10 -75.82 -28.24
N PRO A 741 20.67 -74.62 -27.95
CA PRO A 741 21.99 -74.38 -27.34
C PRO A 741 22.09 -74.80 -25.88
N LEU A 742 23.20 -75.45 -25.49
CA LEU A 742 23.33 -76.05 -24.15
C LEU A 742 23.70 -75.00 -23.09
N THR A 743 24.43 -73.96 -23.48
CA THR A 743 24.84 -72.87 -22.57
C THR A 743 24.11 -71.56 -22.86
N VAL A 744 24.03 -70.69 -21.85
CA VAL A 744 23.47 -69.34 -22.00
C VAL A 744 24.25 -68.52 -23.03
N ASP A 745 25.58 -68.66 -23.07
CA ASP A 745 26.41 -67.92 -24.02
C ASP A 745 26.14 -68.35 -25.48
N GLU A 746 25.98 -69.66 -25.72
CA GLU A 746 25.55 -70.16 -27.04
C GLU A 746 24.12 -69.72 -27.37
N PHE A 747 23.23 -69.66 -26.39
CA PHE A 747 21.87 -69.15 -26.56
C PHE A 747 21.86 -67.68 -26.99
N LYS A 748 22.68 -66.84 -26.35
CA LYS A 748 22.77 -65.40 -26.66
C LYS A 748 23.15 -65.12 -28.11
N VAL A 749 23.86 -66.02 -28.79
CA VAL A 749 24.30 -65.82 -30.18
C VAL A 749 23.51 -66.63 -31.22
N VAL A 750 22.43 -67.31 -30.82
CA VAL A 750 21.57 -68.08 -31.73
C VAL A 750 21.02 -67.19 -32.85
N SER A 751 20.92 -67.71 -34.07
CA SER A 751 20.50 -66.93 -35.25
C SER A 751 19.05 -67.17 -35.69
N SER A 752 18.41 -68.23 -35.16
CA SER A 752 17.04 -68.62 -35.49
C SER A 752 16.09 -68.33 -34.32
N PRO A 753 15.09 -67.45 -34.48
CA PRO A 753 14.09 -67.16 -33.44
C PRO A 753 13.30 -68.39 -33.00
N LYS A 754 13.00 -69.30 -33.94
CA LYS A 754 12.30 -70.56 -33.66
C LYS A 754 13.14 -71.49 -32.79
N THR A 755 14.42 -71.61 -33.12
CA THR A 755 15.38 -72.40 -32.33
C THR A 755 15.59 -71.78 -30.96
N ALA A 756 15.65 -70.45 -30.87
CA ALA A 756 15.74 -69.73 -29.60
C ALA A 756 14.49 -69.97 -28.73
N ALA A 757 13.29 -69.88 -29.30
CA ALA A 757 12.06 -70.13 -28.55
C ALA A 757 12.03 -71.55 -27.97
N TYR A 758 12.30 -72.55 -28.79
CA TYR A 758 12.35 -73.96 -28.37
C TYR A 758 13.43 -74.22 -27.31
N ALA A 759 14.60 -73.62 -27.46
CA ALA A 759 15.68 -73.78 -26.49
C ALA A 759 15.36 -73.09 -25.15
N PHE A 760 14.81 -71.87 -25.17
CA PHE A 760 14.41 -71.18 -23.94
C PHE A 760 13.28 -71.93 -23.22
N GLU A 761 12.30 -72.41 -23.96
CA GLU A 761 11.20 -73.22 -23.44
C GLU A 761 11.72 -74.44 -22.66
N LEU A 762 12.57 -75.26 -23.28
CA LEU A 762 13.01 -76.52 -22.67
C LEU A 762 14.15 -76.35 -21.67
N ASN A 763 15.02 -75.35 -21.85
CA ASN A 763 16.16 -75.15 -20.96
C ASN A 763 15.84 -74.26 -19.77
N PHE A 764 14.89 -73.32 -19.88
CA PHE A 764 14.58 -72.32 -18.85
C PHE A 764 13.19 -72.54 -18.21
N GLU A 765 12.12 -72.60 -19.00
CA GLU A 765 10.74 -72.64 -18.49
C GLU A 765 10.30 -74.04 -18.07
N ARG A 766 10.73 -75.07 -18.81
CA ARG A 766 10.52 -76.50 -18.52
C ARG A 766 9.03 -76.86 -18.40
N PRO A 767 8.20 -76.55 -19.41
CA PRO A 767 6.80 -76.92 -19.38
C PRO A 767 6.63 -78.45 -19.43
N ALA A 768 5.51 -78.96 -18.91
CA ALA A 768 5.20 -80.38 -18.92
C ALA A 768 5.00 -80.95 -20.35
N ALA A 769 4.61 -80.10 -21.30
CA ALA A 769 4.49 -80.41 -22.72
C ALA A 769 5.10 -79.27 -23.54
N ALA A 770 5.69 -79.60 -24.69
CA ALA A 770 6.21 -78.58 -25.60
C ALA A 770 5.07 -77.81 -26.29
N HIS A 771 5.32 -76.54 -26.57
CA HIS A 771 4.42 -75.53 -27.10
C HIS A 771 4.94 -74.98 -28.43
N PRO A 772 4.76 -75.72 -29.55
CA PRO A 772 5.27 -75.32 -30.87
C PRO A 772 4.81 -73.93 -31.34
N GLU A 773 3.67 -73.45 -30.84
CA GLU A 773 3.15 -72.11 -31.10
C GLU A 773 4.10 -70.99 -30.70
N ARG A 774 4.89 -71.17 -29.62
CA ARG A 774 5.85 -70.16 -29.12
C ARG A 774 6.96 -69.86 -30.12
N GLN A 775 7.32 -70.83 -30.96
CA GLN A 775 8.26 -70.64 -32.06
C GLN A 775 7.69 -69.71 -33.13
N THR A 776 6.38 -69.78 -33.38
CA THR A 776 5.69 -68.87 -34.31
C THR A 776 5.62 -67.46 -33.74
N TYR A 777 5.30 -67.32 -32.45
CA TYR A 777 5.30 -66.02 -31.77
C TYR A 777 6.68 -65.36 -31.79
N ALA A 778 7.75 -66.13 -31.54
CA ALA A 778 9.11 -65.63 -31.65
C ALA A 778 9.43 -65.12 -33.06
N GLN A 779 9.02 -65.86 -34.10
CA GLN A 779 9.20 -65.40 -35.48
C GLN A 779 8.45 -64.09 -35.73
N THR A 780 7.22 -63.94 -35.22
CA THR A 780 6.44 -62.71 -35.35
C THR A 780 7.11 -61.52 -34.67
N TRP A 781 7.61 -61.67 -33.43
CA TRP A 781 8.33 -60.58 -32.74
C TRP A 781 9.64 -60.22 -33.43
N TYR A 782 10.38 -61.22 -33.93
CA TYR A 782 11.59 -60.99 -34.70
C TYR A 782 11.31 -60.12 -35.92
N ASP A 783 10.31 -60.50 -36.72
CA ASP A 783 9.96 -59.76 -37.94
C ASP A 783 9.43 -58.35 -37.63
N LYS A 784 8.80 -58.16 -36.46
CA LYS A 784 8.32 -56.86 -36.01
C LYS A 784 9.43 -55.90 -35.57
N PHE A 785 10.45 -56.38 -34.85
CA PHE A 785 11.43 -55.51 -34.19
C PHE A 785 12.82 -55.49 -34.82
N LYS A 786 13.18 -56.47 -35.67
CA LYS A 786 14.56 -56.60 -36.19
C LYS A 786 15.07 -55.36 -36.93
N ASP A 787 14.20 -54.56 -37.54
CA ASP A 787 14.58 -53.40 -38.35
C ASP A 787 14.30 -52.04 -37.67
N LEU A 788 13.68 -52.04 -36.47
CA LEU A 788 13.33 -50.83 -35.74
C LEU A 788 14.55 -50.23 -35.01
N LYS A 789 14.55 -48.90 -34.85
CA LYS A 789 15.58 -48.13 -34.13
C LYS A 789 14.92 -47.34 -32.98
N ALA A 790 15.53 -47.36 -31.79
CA ALA A 790 15.05 -46.57 -30.64
C ALA A 790 15.05 -45.06 -30.95
N SER A 791 14.05 -44.33 -30.45
CA SER A 791 13.93 -42.88 -30.69
C SER A 791 15.02 -42.10 -29.93
N THR A 792 15.71 -41.19 -30.61
CA THR A 792 16.94 -40.52 -30.14
C THR A 792 16.71 -39.10 -29.58
N ALA A 793 16.24 -38.93 -28.35
CA ALA A 793 16.27 -37.62 -27.71
C ALA A 793 16.74 -37.70 -26.25
N THR A 794 18.06 -37.67 -26.07
CA THR A 794 18.70 -37.49 -24.75
C THR A 794 18.21 -36.18 -24.12
N GLY A 795 17.85 -36.19 -22.83
CA GLY A 795 17.61 -34.96 -22.09
C GLY A 795 16.27 -34.23 -22.34
N LYS A 796 15.32 -34.85 -23.07
CA LYS A 796 14.01 -34.26 -23.41
C LYS A 796 13.21 -33.79 -22.18
N ALA A 797 13.11 -34.64 -21.15
CA ALA A 797 12.37 -34.32 -19.94
C ALA A 797 12.92 -33.07 -19.23
N GLY A 798 14.25 -32.92 -19.19
CA GLY A 798 14.88 -31.75 -18.61
C GLY A 798 14.69 -30.48 -19.45
N ILE A 799 14.61 -30.61 -20.78
CA ILE A 799 14.31 -29.47 -21.67
C ILE A 799 12.88 -29.00 -21.43
N GLU A 800 11.91 -29.91 -21.38
CA GLU A 800 10.50 -29.60 -21.08
C GLU A 800 10.35 -28.92 -19.69
N HIS A 801 11.12 -29.38 -18.70
CA HIS A 801 11.18 -28.75 -17.38
C HIS A 801 11.70 -27.30 -17.45
N LEU A 802 12.81 -27.06 -18.14
CA LEU A 802 13.34 -25.70 -18.30
C LEU A 802 12.40 -24.79 -19.10
N GLU A 803 11.67 -25.32 -20.08
CA GLU A 803 10.67 -24.56 -20.84
C GLU A 803 9.50 -24.09 -19.96
N ALA A 804 9.12 -24.84 -18.92
CA ALA A 804 8.12 -24.40 -17.94
C ALA A 804 8.62 -23.25 -17.02
N LEU A 805 9.92 -22.96 -17.06
CA LEU A 805 10.58 -21.91 -16.28
C LEU A 805 10.90 -20.65 -17.09
N MET A 806 10.48 -20.58 -18.36
CA MET A 806 10.71 -19.41 -19.23
C MET A 806 10.24 -18.10 -18.60
N GLY A 807 11.09 -17.08 -18.69
CA GLY A 807 10.84 -15.73 -18.16
C GLY A 807 10.94 -15.60 -16.65
N LYS A 808 11.27 -16.67 -15.92
CA LYS A 808 11.43 -16.63 -14.45
C LYS A 808 12.88 -16.40 -14.06
N TRP A 809 13.06 -15.80 -12.89
CA TRP A 809 14.36 -15.73 -12.22
C TRP A 809 14.63 -17.05 -11.50
N LEU A 810 15.72 -17.74 -11.87
CA LEU A 810 16.07 -19.06 -11.33
C LEU A 810 17.31 -19.00 -10.45
N GLY A 811 17.25 -19.67 -9.29
CA GLY A 811 18.33 -19.74 -8.31
C GLY A 811 18.86 -18.36 -7.91
N ASN A 812 20.18 -18.21 -7.89
CA ASN A 812 20.86 -16.95 -7.57
C ASN A 812 20.91 -15.95 -8.74
N GLY A 813 20.20 -16.20 -9.86
CA GLY A 813 20.15 -15.31 -11.02
C GLY A 813 21.37 -15.38 -11.93
N GLN A 814 22.38 -16.21 -11.63
CA GLN A 814 23.57 -16.38 -12.47
C GLN A 814 23.35 -17.43 -13.56
N CYS A 815 24.26 -17.51 -14.54
CA CYS A 815 24.17 -18.45 -15.67
C CYS A 815 24.13 -19.92 -15.23
N TYR A 816 24.79 -20.23 -14.12
CA TYR A 816 24.81 -21.55 -13.50
C TYR A 816 23.45 -22.10 -13.07
N ALA A 817 22.49 -21.24 -12.76
CA ALA A 817 21.23 -21.70 -12.17
C ALA A 817 20.43 -22.60 -13.14
N VAL A 818 20.54 -22.36 -14.45
CA VAL A 818 19.85 -23.15 -15.47
C VAL A 818 20.43 -24.56 -15.59
N PRO A 819 21.75 -24.76 -15.79
CA PRO A 819 22.34 -26.10 -15.72
C PRO A 819 22.20 -26.77 -14.35
N ALA A 820 22.21 -26.02 -13.24
CA ALA A 820 22.03 -26.57 -11.90
C ALA A 820 20.65 -27.19 -11.70
N GLU A 821 19.60 -26.46 -12.11
CA GLU A 821 18.23 -26.94 -12.10
C GLU A 821 18.04 -28.12 -13.06
N TYR A 822 18.59 -28.02 -14.28
CA TYR A 822 18.51 -29.09 -15.29
C TYR A 822 19.18 -30.38 -14.82
N SER A 823 20.42 -30.29 -14.35
CA SER A 823 21.19 -31.43 -13.88
C SER A 823 20.52 -32.07 -12.66
N GLY A 824 20.12 -31.27 -11.67
CA GLY A 824 19.45 -31.76 -10.46
C GLY A 824 18.11 -32.44 -10.78
N PHE A 825 17.28 -31.84 -11.64
CA PHE A 825 16.03 -32.43 -12.09
C PHE A 825 16.24 -33.76 -12.83
N MET A 826 17.28 -33.83 -13.66
CA MET A 826 17.63 -35.02 -14.45
C MET A 826 18.43 -36.08 -13.64
N GLY A 827 18.61 -35.88 -12.33
CA GLY A 827 19.35 -36.81 -11.47
C GLY A 827 20.87 -36.83 -11.70
N GLY A 828 21.43 -35.77 -12.28
CA GLY A 828 22.86 -35.55 -12.47
C GLY A 828 23.55 -34.94 -11.24
N CYS A 829 24.76 -34.42 -11.44
CA CYS A 829 25.53 -33.77 -10.37
C CYS A 829 24.83 -32.49 -9.90
N GLY A 830 24.84 -32.24 -8.60
CA GLY A 830 24.31 -31.03 -8.00
C GLY A 830 25.29 -29.88 -8.17
N LEU A 831 24.89 -28.83 -8.91
CA LEU A 831 25.76 -27.67 -9.21
C LEU A 831 25.48 -26.46 -8.28
N GLY A 832 24.47 -26.55 -7.41
CA GLY A 832 24.12 -25.48 -6.48
C GLY A 832 23.49 -24.26 -7.18
N ALA A 833 24.17 -23.12 -7.09
CA ALA A 833 23.72 -21.83 -7.65
C ALA A 833 22.38 -21.30 -7.11
N GLY A 834 22.07 -21.58 -5.85
CA GLY A 834 20.84 -21.13 -5.20
C GLY A 834 19.57 -21.86 -5.64
N THR A 835 19.71 -22.95 -6.39
CA THR A 835 18.61 -23.90 -6.67
C THR A 835 18.39 -24.82 -5.46
N ILE A 836 17.32 -25.62 -5.50
CA ILE A 836 17.04 -26.63 -4.47
C ILE A 836 18.04 -27.79 -4.50
N TYR A 837 18.82 -27.92 -5.58
CA TYR A 837 19.80 -28.98 -5.78
C TYR A 837 21.18 -28.49 -5.33
N GLY A 838 21.51 -28.75 -4.05
CA GLY A 838 22.80 -28.42 -3.46
C GLY A 838 23.99 -29.10 -4.15
N LEU A 839 25.21 -28.67 -3.84
CA LEU A 839 26.42 -29.21 -4.44
C LEU A 839 26.59 -30.70 -4.15
N SER A 840 26.84 -31.51 -5.18
CA SER A 840 27.14 -32.94 -5.04
C SER A 840 28.11 -33.42 -6.13
N HIS A 841 28.83 -34.51 -5.87
CA HIS A 841 29.83 -35.08 -6.80
C HIS A 841 30.92 -34.09 -7.24
N VAL A 842 31.30 -33.15 -6.37
CA VAL A 842 32.36 -32.15 -6.64
C VAL A 842 33.75 -32.80 -6.57
N ILE A 843 34.56 -32.60 -7.60
CA ILE A 843 35.95 -33.09 -7.70
C ILE A 843 36.96 -32.01 -8.10
N GLY A 844 36.51 -30.80 -8.44
CA GLY A 844 37.36 -29.68 -8.85
C GLY A 844 36.78 -28.33 -8.44
N ASP A 845 37.27 -27.25 -9.05
CA ASP A 845 36.83 -25.88 -8.74
C ASP A 845 35.45 -25.59 -9.34
N THR A 846 34.49 -25.27 -8.47
CA THR A 846 33.10 -25.00 -8.85
C THR A 846 32.84 -23.51 -9.12
N SER A 847 33.87 -22.67 -9.11
CA SER A 847 33.73 -21.20 -9.17
C SER A 847 33.38 -20.65 -10.56
N ALA A 848 33.73 -21.35 -11.64
CA ALA A 848 33.64 -20.84 -13.02
C ALA A 848 32.87 -21.75 -13.98
N ALA A 849 31.92 -21.18 -14.71
CA ALA A 849 30.96 -21.90 -15.57
C ALA A 849 31.67 -22.74 -16.64
N ALA A 850 32.83 -22.27 -17.10
CA ALA A 850 33.70 -23.00 -18.01
C ALA A 850 34.09 -24.40 -17.47
N ASP A 851 34.25 -24.54 -16.15
CA ASP A 851 34.84 -25.71 -15.51
C ASP A 851 33.80 -26.76 -15.11
N ILE A 852 32.51 -26.52 -15.33
CA ILE A 852 31.43 -27.47 -14.96
C ILE A 852 31.70 -28.89 -15.47
N GLY A 853 32.27 -29.04 -16.67
CA GLY A 853 32.59 -30.36 -17.22
C GLY A 853 33.70 -31.12 -16.48
N GLU A 854 34.63 -30.44 -15.81
CA GLU A 854 35.77 -31.04 -15.10
C GLU A 854 35.67 -30.95 -13.58
N ALA A 855 34.87 -30.02 -13.07
CA ALA A 855 34.69 -29.77 -11.64
C ALA A 855 33.82 -30.81 -10.92
N TYR A 856 33.10 -31.66 -11.67
CA TYR A 856 32.15 -32.64 -11.12
C TYR A 856 32.35 -34.04 -11.73
N ASP A 857 32.13 -35.08 -10.93
CA ASP A 857 32.22 -36.48 -11.34
C ASP A 857 30.95 -36.94 -12.06
N TRP A 858 30.81 -36.49 -13.30
CA TRP A 858 29.66 -36.81 -14.15
C TRP A 858 29.51 -38.31 -14.44
N ASN A 859 30.60 -39.07 -14.45
CA ASN A 859 30.55 -40.50 -14.68
C ASN A 859 29.86 -41.24 -13.52
N ALA A 860 30.01 -40.75 -12.28
CA ALA A 860 29.35 -41.34 -11.11
C ALA A 860 27.83 -41.31 -11.18
N VAL A 861 27.25 -40.37 -11.95
CA VAL A 861 25.81 -40.26 -12.20
C VAL A 861 25.40 -40.76 -13.59
N GLY A 862 26.31 -41.39 -14.33
CA GLY A 862 26.05 -41.97 -15.65
C GLY A 862 26.00 -40.96 -16.81
N TRP A 863 26.52 -39.75 -16.62
CA TRP A 863 26.62 -38.71 -17.64
C TRP A 863 28.01 -38.74 -18.30
N LYS A 864 28.09 -38.32 -19.56
CA LYS A 864 29.34 -38.31 -20.34
C LYS A 864 29.84 -36.89 -20.57
N VAL A 865 31.12 -36.64 -20.35
CA VAL A 865 31.77 -35.35 -20.67
C VAL A 865 32.59 -35.46 -21.96
N ILE A 866 32.53 -34.43 -22.80
CA ILE A 866 33.43 -34.25 -23.94
C ILE A 866 34.11 -32.88 -23.80
N SER A 867 35.42 -32.89 -23.63
CA SER A 867 36.24 -31.66 -23.60
C SER A 867 36.63 -31.23 -25.01
N ASN A 868 36.69 -29.91 -25.23
CA ASN A 868 37.02 -29.28 -26.52
C ASN A 868 36.18 -29.83 -27.70
N PRO A 869 34.83 -29.84 -27.59
CA PRO A 869 33.98 -30.45 -28.61
C PRO A 869 33.97 -29.65 -29.91
N THR A 870 33.84 -30.36 -31.03
CA THR A 870 33.49 -29.77 -32.33
C THR A 870 31.98 -29.67 -32.47
N TYR A 871 31.48 -28.93 -33.46
CA TYR A 871 30.03 -28.85 -33.73
C TYR A 871 29.37 -30.24 -33.91
N LYS A 872 30.10 -31.22 -34.45
CA LYS A 872 29.60 -32.60 -34.66
C LYS A 872 29.43 -33.38 -33.37
N ASP A 873 30.10 -32.97 -32.30
CA ASP A 873 30.03 -33.63 -31.00
C ASP A 873 28.85 -33.11 -30.16
N LEU A 874 28.26 -31.98 -30.55
CA LEU A 874 27.12 -31.38 -29.84
C LEU A 874 25.87 -32.26 -30.00
N VAL A 875 25.11 -32.40 -28.92
CA VAL A 875 23.85 -33.14 -28.90
C VAL A 875 22.78 -32.35 -28.15
N VAL A 876 21.53 -32.48 -28.58
CA VAL A 876 20.38 -31.95 -27.84
C VAL A 876 20.31 -32.61 -26.46
N GLY A 877 20.02 -31.81 -25.43
CA GLY A 877 20.03 -32.21 -24.03
C GLY A 877 21.37 -32.08 -23.33
N ALA A 878 22.46 -31.72 -24.03
CA ALA A 878 23.74 -31.50 -23.36
C ALA A 878 23.79 -30.15 -22.65
N ILE A 879 24.44 -30.12 -21.49
CA ILE A 879 24.94 -28.87 -20.88
C ILE A 879 26.17 -28.44 -21.69
N VAL A 880 26.21 -27.18 -22.13
CA VAL A 880 27.33 -26.61 -22.88
C VAL A 880 28.06 -25.57 -22.04
N ASN A 881 29.38 -25.70 -21.92
CA ASN A 881 30.22 -24.84 -21.08
C ASN A 881 31.20 -24.06 -21.95
N ILE A 882 31.13 -22.74 -21.87
CA ILE A 882 31.86 -21.81 -22.74
C ILE A 882 33.15 -21.37 -22.06
N ARG A 883 34.24 -21.34 -22.83
CA ARG A 883 35.54 -20.90 -22.32
C ARG A 883 35.48 -19.48 -21.81
N ARG A 884 36.27 -19.22 -20.77
CA ARG A 884 36.59 -17.87 -20.31
C ARG A 884 37.05 -17.00 -21.49
N GLY A 885 36.39 -15.87 -21.71
CA GLY A 885 36.71 -14.97 -22.83
C GLY A 885 36.41 -15.54 -24.23
N GLY A 886 35.66 -16.65 -24.33
CA GLY A 886 35.23 -17.25 -25.59
C GLY A 886 34.11 -16.44 -26.25
N GLN A 887 33.99 -16.54 -27.58
CA GLN A 887 32.92 -15.87 -28.30
C GLN A 887 31.62 -16.69 -28.17
N TRP A 888 30.53 -16.05 -27.74
CA TRP A 888 29.23 -16.69 -27.56
C TRP A 888 28.14 -15.72 -28.01
N GLY A 889 27.63 -15.88 -29.23
CA GLY A 889 26.69 -14.94 -29.86
C GLY A 889 27.34 -13.88 -30.76
N THR A 890 26.50 -13.06 -31.39
CA THR A 890 26.91 -12.02 -32.35
C THR A 890 27.40 -10.78 -31.61
N GLY A 891 28.72 -10.60 -31.51
CA GLY A 891 29.32 -9.43 -30.85
C GLY A 891 29.41 -9.53 -29.32
N TRP A 892 29.17 -10.72 -28.75
CA TRP A 892 29.31 -10.97 -27.32
C TRP A 892 30.43 -11.98 -27.03
N THR A 893 31.29 -11.60 -26.10
CA THR A 893 32.35 -12.43 -25.54
C THR A 893 32.01 -12.70 -24.08
N VAL A 894 32.04 -13.95 -23.66
CA VAL A 894 31.68 -14.32 -22.28
C VAL A 894 32.76 -13.87 -21.30
N ASP A 895 32.40 -13.86 -20.01
CA ASP A 895 33.27 -13.35 -18.95
C ASP A 895 34.68 -13.99 -18.97
N PRO A 896 35.76 -13.19 -18.89
CA PRO A 896 37.14 -13.68 -18.97
C PRO A 896 37.63 -14.39 -17.70
N ALA A 897 36.91 -14.28 -16.58
CA ALA A 897 37.23 -14.96 -15.33
C ALA A 897 36.38 -16.23 -15.13
N TYR A 898 35.10 -16.21 -15.53
CA TYR A 898 34.15 -17.27 -15.20
C TYR A 898 33.62 -18.08 -16.40
N GLY A 899 33.63 -17.53 -17.62
CA GLY A 899 32.98 -18.17 -18.78
C GLY A 899 31.45 -18.09 -18.74
N HIS A 900 30.76 -18.99 -19.46
CA HIS A 900 29.29 -19.07 -19.48
C HIS A 900 28.81 -20.53 -19.66
N THR A 901 27.52 -20.79 -19.44
CA THR A 901 26.96 -22.14 -19.57
C THR A 901 25.47 -22.11 -19.92
N GLY A 902 24.96 -23.20 -20.51
CA GLY A 902 23.58 -23.34 -20.97
C GLY A 902 23.19 -24.78 -21.26
N VAL A 903 21.93 -25.02 -21.64
CA VAL A 903 21.44 -26.35 -22.07
C VAL A 903 21.01 -26.30 -23.53
N ILE A 904 21.52 -27.21 -24.36
CA ILE A 904 21.19 -27.27 -25.79
C ILE A 904 19.80 -27.88 -25.97
N TYR A 905 18.85 -27.13 -26.53
CA TYR A 905 17.52 -27.64 -26.87
C TYR A 905 17.32 -27.90 -28.37
N GLY A 906 18.24 -27.42 -29.22
CA GLY A 906 18.22 -27.65 -30.66
C GLY A 906 19.59 -27.47 -31.32
N LEU A 907 19.75 -28.08 -32.50
CA LEU A 907 20.91 -27.91 -33.39
C LEU A 907 20.42 -27.79 -34.83
N GLU A 908 20.32 -26.57 -35.35
CA GLU A 908 19.81 -26.30 -36.69
C GLU A 908 20.77 -25.40 -37.49
N ASN A 909 21.02 -25.75 -38.76
CA ASN A 909 21.76 -24.91 -39.73
C ASN A 909 23.15 -24.42 -39.26
N GLY A 910 23.89 -25.23 -38.50
CA GLY A 910 25.22 -24.84 -37.98
C GLY A 910 25.16 -23.92 -36.75
N ARG A 911 23.98 -23.78 -36.14
CA ARG A 911 23.70 -22.96 -34.96
C ARG A 911 23.32 -23.83 -33.77
N ILE A 912 23.46 -23.26 -32.58
CA ILE A 912 23.22 -23.93 -31.31
C ILE A 912 22.05 -23.23 -30.62
N GLN A 913 20.91 -23.90 -30.52
CA GLN A 913 19.77 -23.37 -29.78
C GLN A 913 19.88 -23.76 -28.31
N THR A 914 19.90 -22.78 -27.42
CA THR A 914 20.18 -22.97 -25.98
C THR A 914 19.14 -22.32 -25.07
N ILE A 915 18.93 -22.94 -23.91
CA ILE A 915 18.24 -22.34 -22.77
C ILE A 915 19.29 -21.89 -21.78
N GLU A 916 19.29 -20.59 -21.47
CA GLU A 916 20.34 -19.93 -20.68
C GLU A 916 19.72 -18.86 -19.76
N GLN A 917 20.53 -18.39 -18.80
CA GLN A 917 20.20 -17.25 -17.93
C GLN A 917 21.43 -16.36 -17.79
N ASN A 918 21.22 -15.08 -17.46
CA ASN A 918 22.28 -14.08 -17.31
C ASN A 918 23.07 -13.87 -18.61
N ALA A 919 22.33 -13.80 -19.71
CA ALA A 919 22.80 -13.43 -21.03
C ALA A 919 22.05 -12.15 -21.50
N GLU A 920 21.81 -11.97 -22.80
CA GLU A 920 21.27 -10.70 -23.33
C GLU A 920 19.90 -10.30 -22.77
N GLN A 921 19.06 -11.26 -22.37
CA GLN A 921 17.76 -10.98 -21.74
C GLN A 921 17.83 -10.83 -20.22
N GLY A 922 19.03 -10.79 -19.63
CA GLY A 922 19.24 -10.60 -18.20
C GLY A 922 19.10 -11.88 -17.36
N GLN A 923 18.81 -11.72 -16.08
CA GLN A 923 18.82 -12.78 -15.06
C GLN A 923 17.52 -13.62 -15.03
N ILE A 924 16.98 -13.92 -16.22
CA ILE A 924 15.81 -14.78 -16.41
C ILE A 924 16.15 -15.95 -17.33
N VAL A 925 15.42 -17.07 -17.18
CA VAL A 925 15.55 -18.21 -18.08
C VAL A 925 14.96 -17.85 -19.44
N ALA A 926 15.77 -17.90 -20.49
CA ALA A 926 15.37 -17.55 -21.85
C ALA A 926 16.00 -18.46 -22.90
N LYS A 927 15.36 -18.49 -24.08
CA LYS A 927 15.86 -19.21 -25.26
C LYS A 927 16.72 -18.30 -26.12
N TYR A 928 17.81 -18.85 -26.61
CA TYR A 928 18.75 -18.20 -27.52
C TYR A 928 19.07 -19.10 -28.70
N ASP A 929 19.47 -18.48 -29.80
CA ASP A 929 19.94 -19.15 -31.01
C ASP A 929 21.34 -18.62 -31.33
N ARG A 930 22.36 -19.42 -31.01
CA ARG A 930 23.78 -19.04 -30.96
C ARG A 930 24.51 -19.48 -32.23
N LEU A 931 25.46 -18.67 -32.70
CA LEU A 931 26.43 -19.10 -33.71
C LEU A 931 27.47 -20.03 -33.07
N TYR A 932 27.86 -21.09 -33.78
CA TYR A 932 29.01 -21.91 -33.40
C TYR A 932 30.32 -21.19 -33.76
N PHE A 933 31.20 -21.04 -32.78
CA PHE A 933 32.55 -20.52 -32.97
C PHE A 933 33.55 -21.60 -32.56
N ASP A 934 34.42 -21.97 -33.49
CA ASP A 934 35.42 -23.01 -33.24
C ASP A 934 36.36 -22.60 -32.09
N GLY A 935 36.67 -23.55 -31.21
CA GLY A 935 37.49 -23.31 -30.03
C GLY A 935 36.83 -22.54 -28.87
N SER A 936 35.58 -22.06 -28.99
CA SER A 936 34.93 -21.27 -27.93
C SER A 936 34.27 -22.11 -26.83
N ILE A 937 34.00 -23.40 -27.07
CA ILE A 937 33.40 -24.31 -26.08
C ILE A 937 34.51 -25.07 -25.33
N GLN A 938 34.46 -25.04 -24.00
CA GLN A 938 35.39 -25.76 -23.11
C GLN A 938 35.01 -27.23 -23.04
N SER A 939 33.73 -27.51 -22.77
CA SER A 939 33.21 -28.88 -22.62
C SER A 939 31.70 -28.93 -22.89
N ILE A 940 31.21 -30.13 -23.19
CA ILE A 940 29.79 -30.48 -23.05
C ILE A 940 29.61 -31.64 -22.08
N VAL A 941 28.49 -31.64 -21.37
CA VAL A 941 28.08 -32.72 -20.46
C VAL A 941 26.76 -33.31 -20.97
N ILE A 942 26.76 -34.60 -21.26
CA ILE A 942 25.69 -35.30 -21.97
C ILE A 942 24.97 -36.25 -21.00
N PRO A 943 23.65 -36.09 -20.79
CA PRO A 943 22.89 -37.01 -19.94
C PRO A 943 22.81 -38.42 -20.54
N PRO A 944 22.49 -39.43 -19.73
CA PRO A 944 22.10 -40.74 -20.24
C PRO A 944 20.82 -40.65 -21.09
N LYS A 945 20.66 -41.60 -22.00
CA LYS A 945 19.55 -41.63 -22.97
C LYS A 945 18.23 -42.06 -22.35
#